data_AF-A0A6M5J2V7-F1
#
_entry.id   AF-A0A6M5J2V7-F1
#
_cell.length_a   1.000
_cell.length_b   1.000
_cell.length_c   1.000
_cell.angle_alpha   90.00
_cell.angle_beta   90.00
_cell.angle_gamma   90.00
#
_symmetry.space_group_name_H-M   'P 1'
#
loop_
_entity.id
_entity.type
_entity.pdbx_description
1 polymer ?
#
loop_
_entity_poly.entity_id
_entity_poly.type
_entity_poly.pdbx_seq_one_letter_code
_entity_poly.pdbx_strand_id
1 'polypeptide(L)'
;MGALVATAASPASAAEASGPGTYENDSPAIEYFGTWSTVTSIRDSGGSHNNSNAPTATASFTFSGPSVQWLSRKTAAGGINEVYVDDALVQTVDRYDPVGAFQQVMYRADDLGPGTHTIVVKATGTKNSAATGSTTTIDAFIVPEPALTTGLTGLPSATGPSLSWNATPSADGYRVYRSEGGGEPVLLTEPPVAEPSFVDTTASPATAYNYTVRSIVGDLEGPDSDAVTVASAAGPGVYENDHPAIRYSGTWSTPTSSNDSGGSFASSNSPTASASFSFTGSSIAWTSRLTGASGINDVYLDGTKVDTVDRYSATGKYQQTVFTNDELTDDMHTITIMATGTKNPDATGSQTIIDTFVVPDTRIVTGLTAAPAEGSVSLEWHPVPGATGYNIYRQPSGAADRSAPGVINGSPVGDVRYLDGAVEAGSVYTYSVAAIIDGSEAPAGMTAQVAAAAGVGTYENTHSAITYSGTWTTASSSNDSGGSYATSNSPTATASFTFTGTAIQWISRKTGASGINDVYLDGTKVASIDRYSATGKFQQVVYQNTSLTAGTHTITIKATGKKNASANGSMTILDAFVVPDTRIVKSLEGKATTSGISLTWEAVSNAAGYNVYRSSNGTASTPVNSAAVTAAKFTDTGVTAGIAYTYKVRAIVNGSEGPASDPVTVTTAAGPGTYENDHQAIRYTGTWTTPTSSNDSGGSYATSNSPAATASFTFTGTSIVWTSRRTGASGINDVYIDGTKVASIDRYSATGQYKVEVYRNTSLSAGVHTIMIKGTGTKNSAANGSSTIVDSFRVPKPEAPAKLSGVRAAAVDNGVTVSWKSSGDADVTGYKVYRGTATSGELSLIATVPASETEFINVDVKGTKTYRYYVRAVDYIGRLSPTWTSASVRVSAYAGYDYLGYDDCPAATVTATSTTTLKAALAAAEPGDVIRLRAGTYNNRFEISAKAPANNPIWICGSPQAILKGYGITGGNGFEIKDSTNIILSGMTVTESLKAVMVTRSSHITVSDVTVHTVGQEGIHLRQNTTDSIVAGNNVSKTGLVAPEYGEGIYIGLHPDNWCSQNDCEPDESDRNAIVDNTVFDTAAEAVDAKEGSSDGWIMGNTVDASGTTATSRWIVIRGNGWFVADNKGTGRNLTDGILVDAPPLPGYGTGNVIVRNTATMNSDGYAVRVNKQGNIVGCATNTFSGSARALTNVTCQK
;
A
#
# COMPACT_ATOMS: atom_id res chain seq x y z
N MET A 1 -39.50 71.08 49.73
CA MET A 1 -38.03 71.14 49.88
C MET A 1 -37.65 70.48 51.18
N GLY A 2 -36.51 69.79 51.23
CA GLY A 2 -36.03 69.07 52.43
C GLY A 2 -36.30 67.58 52.35
N ALA A 3 -35.23 66.80 52.21
CA ALA A 3 -35.25 65.34 52.23
C ALA A 3 -34.64 64.81 53.53
N LEU A 4 -34.99 63.59 53.94
CA LEU A 4 -34.14 62.77 54.79
C LEU A 4 -34.46 61.27 54.66
N VAL A 5 -33.45 60.57 54.15
CA VAL A 5 -33.14 59.13 54.09
C VAL A 5 -33.94 58.18 55.00
N ALA A 6 -34.42 57.08 54.40
CA ALA A 6 -34.53 55.78 55.04
C ALA A 6 -33.96 54.70 54.11
N THR A 7 -33.00 53.95 54.62
CA THR A 7 -32.13 52.94 53.99
C THR A 7 -32.85 51.87 53.17
N ALA A 8 -32.24 51.48 52.04
CA ALA A 8 -32.52 50.19 51.42
C ALA A 8 -32.08 49.05 52.35
N ALA A 9 -32.97 48.07 52.56
CA ALA A 9 -32.54 46.74 52.97
C ALA A 9 -32.05 46.00 51.71
N SER A 10 -30.95 45.25 51.83
CA SER A 10 -30.53 44.32 50.78
C SER A 10 -31.67 43.36 50.43
N PRO A 11 -31.75 42.82 49.20
CA PRO A 11 -32.32 41.49 49.05
C PRO A 11 -31.57 40.58 50.02
N ALA A 12 -32.29 39.76 50.78
CA ALA A 12 -31.65 38.73 51.59
C ALA A 12 -30.73 37.88 50.69
N SER A 13 -29.60 37.43 51.22
CA SER A 13 -28.85 36.36 50.57
C SER A 13 -29.81 35.23 50.26
N ALA A 14 -29.86 34.78 49.00
CA ALA A 14 -30.61 33.58 48.66
C ALA A 14 -30.17 32.47 49.62
N ALA A 15 -31.11 31.90 50.36
CA ALA A 15 -30.81 30.78 51.25
C ALA A 15 -30.25 29.63 50.41
N GLU A 16 -29.20 28.96 50.89
CA GLU A 16 -28.69 27.77 50.22
C GLU A 16 -29.80 26.72 50.12
N ALA A 17 -29.98 26.18 48.93
CA ALA A 17 -31.00 25.17 48.65
C ALA A 17 -30.70 23.91 49.46
N SER A 18 -31.71 23.44 50.20
CA SER A 18 -31.61 22.23 51.03
C SER A 18 -31.53 20.96 50.17
N GLY A 19 -30.57 20.08 50.43
CA GLY A 19 -30.45 18.76 49.78
C GLY A 19 -31.37 17.70 50.40
N PRO A 20 -31.08 16.40 50.19
CA PRO A 20 -31.80 15.29 50.79
C PRO A 20 -31.83 15.32 52.31
N GLY A 21 -32.99 14.95 52.86
CA GLY A 21 -33.21 14.86 54.29
C GLY A 21 -34.63 15.22 54.71
N THR A 22 -34.89 15.05 56.01
CA THR A 22 -36.10 15.53 56.68
C THR A 22 -35.78 16.84 57.39
N TYR A 23 -36.47 17.90 57.00
CA TYR A 23 -36.37 19.24 57.55
C TYR A 23 -37.56 19.46 58.48
N GLU A 24 -37.32 19.24 59.77
CA GLU A 24 -38.33 19.36 60.84
C GLU A 24 -38.84 20.80 60.99
N ASN A 25 -39.97 20.98 61.67
CA ASN A 25 -40.66 22.27 61.81
C ASN A 25 -39.85 23.41 62.46
N ASP A 26 -38.77 23.10 63.17
CA ASP A 26 -37.85 24.06 63.79
C ASP A 26 -36.55 24.26 62.98
N SER A 27 -36.44 23.59 61.82
CA SER A 27 -35.32 23.74 60.90
C SER A 27 -35.18 25.19 60.41
N PRO A 28 -33.98 25.78 60.46
CA PRO A 28 -33.73 27.14 59.99
C PRO A 28 -33.90 27.30 58.46
N ALA A 29 -34.01 26.19 57.72
CA ALA A 29 -34.32 26.20 56.29
C ALA A 29 -35.81 26.46 55.97
N ILE A 30 -36.71 26.42 56.97
CA ILE A 30 -38.13 26.72 56.78
C ILE A 30 -38.42 28.17 57.21
N GLU A 31 -38.72 29.02 56.25
CA GLU A 31 -39.08 30.42 56.51
C GLU A 31 -40.57 30.56 56.82
N TYR A 32 -40.88 30.94 58.07
CA TYR A 32 -42.25 31.16 58.53
C TYR A 32 -42.61 32.66 58.51
N PHE A 33 -43.66 33.02 57.78
CA PHE A 33 -44.23 34.37 57.78
C PHE A 33 -45.63 34.40 58.41
N GLY A 34 -45.94 35.50 59.12
CA GLY A 34 -47.14 35.63 59.95
C GLY A 34 -46.97 35.06 61.35
N THR A 35 -48.08 34.96 62.10
CA THR A 35 -48.04 34.45 63.48
C THR A 35 -48.08 32.92 63.52
N TRP A 36 -46.99 32.31 63.97
CA TRP A 36 -46.89 30.86 64.20
C TRP A 36 -46.65 30.55 65.68
N SER A 37 -46.92 29.30 66.07
CA SER A 37 -46.64 28.79 67.42
C SER A 37 -46.21 27.33 67.35
N THR A 38 -45.10 27.00 68.00
CA THR A 38 -44.60 25.63 68.10
C THR A 38 -45.38 24.86 69.15
N VAL A 39 -45.82 23.65 68.83
CA VAL A 39 -46.52 22.73 69.73
C VAL A 39 -45.74 21.43 69.79
N THR A 40 -45.30 21.05 70.98
CA THR A 40 -44.60 19.78 71.20
C THR A 40 -45.58 18.60 71.15
N SER A 41 -45.20 17.55 70.43
CA SER A 41 -45.95 16.29 70.34
C SER A 41 -45.06 15.16 69.88
N ILE A 42 -44.94 14.12 70.70
CA ILE A 42 -44.22 12.86 70.39
C ILE A 42 -44.80 12.06 69.21
N ARG A 43 -45.85 12.57 68.55
CA ARG A 43 -46.52 11.95 67.39
C ARG A 43 -46.21 12.66 66.08
N ASP A 44 -45.63 13.85 66.15
CA ASP A 44 -45.15 14.59 64.99
C ASP A 44 -43.64 14.28 64.82
N SER A 45 -43.10 14.47 63.62
CA SER A 45 -41.66 14.34 63.33
C SER A 45 -40.87 15.39 64.13
N GLY A 46 -39.60 15.10 64.43
CA GLY A 46 -38.79 15.90 65.37
C GLY A 46 -39.33 16.01 66.83
N GLY A 47 -40.54 15.52 67.10
CA GLY A 47 -41.25 15.69 68.37
C GLY A 47 -42.03 17.00 68.51
N SER A 48 -42.22 17.78 67.44
CA SER A 48 -43.05 19.00 67.47
C SER A 48 -43.66 19.35 66.12
N HIS A 49 -44.49 20.40 66.07
CA HIS A 49 -44.92 21.02 64.81
C HIS A 49 -45.14 22.52 65.02
N ASN A 50 -44.98 23.33 63.97
CA ASN A 50 -45.40 24.73 63.99
C ASN A 50 -46.84 24.84 63.51
N ASN A 51 -47.71 25.60 64.17
CA ASN A 51 -49.07 25.86 63.71
C ASN A 51 -49.44 27.35 63.64
N SER A 52 -50.45 27.65 62.84
CA SER A 52 -51.03 28.98 62.71
C SER A 52 -52.54 28.92 62.46
N ASN A 53 -53.25 29.91 62.99
CA ASN A 53 -54.64 30.21 62.69
C ASN A 53 -54.80 31.54 61.91
N ALA A 54 -53.70 32.18 61.51
CA ALA A 54 -53.75 33.45 60.81
C ALA A 54 -54.03 33.22 59.30
N PRO A 55 -55.01 33.92 58.69
CA PRO A 55 -55.47 33.67 57.31
C PRO A 55 -54.49 34.07 56.19
N THR A 56 -53.26 34.42 56.55
CA THR A 56 -52.19 34.86 55.64
C THR A 56 -50.82 34.31 56.04
N ALA A 57 -50.77 33.35 56.98
CA ALA A 57 -49.52 32.76 57.41
C ALA A 57 -48.96 31.82 56.33
N THR A 58 -47.66 31.88 56.07
CA THR A 58 -46.97 30.98 55.14
C THR A 58 -45.78 30.30 55.80
N ALA A 59 -45.42 29.14 55.27
CA ALA A 59 -44.14 28.48 55.48
C ALA A 59 -43.53 28.18 54.10
N SER A 60 -42.31 28.66 53.87
CA SER A 60 -41.56 28.50 52.63
C SER A 60 -40.36 27.60 52.88
N PHE A 61 -40.02 26.72 51.94
CA PHE A 61 -38.86 25.85 52.00
C PHE A 61 -38.23 25.71 50.61
N THR A 62 -36.94 25.98 50.51
CA THR A 62 -36.17 25.96 49.25
C THR A 62 -35.22 24.77 49.26
N PHE A 63 -35.29 23.94 48.21
CA PHE A 63 -34.56 22.68 48.09
C PHE A 63 -33.92 22.52 46.71
N SER A 64 -32.89 21.69 46.60
CA SER A 64 -32.33 21.24 45.32
C SER A 64 -32.73 19.79 45.05
N GLY A 65 -33.15 19.51 43.82
CA GLY A 65 -33.58 18.18 43.38
C GLY A 65 -35.05 18.12 42.93
N PRO A 66 -35.45 17.04 42.21
CA PRO A 66 -36.70 17.00 41.47
C PRO A 66 -37.95 16.75 42.33
N SER A 67 -37.80 16.50 43.63
CA SER A 67 -38.91 16.03 44.46
C SER A 67 -38.90 16.59 45.88
N VAL A 68 -40.10 16.86 46.40
CA VAL A 68 -40.33 17.31 47.78
C VAL A 68 -41.66 16.78 48.29
N GLN A 69 -41.71 16.49 49.58
CA GLN A 69 -42.93 16.13 50.30
C GLN A 69 -43.17 17.13 51.44
N TRP A 70 -44.41 17.54 51.61
CA TRP A 70 -44.85 18.27 52.78
C TRP A 70 -45.50 17.31 53.77
N LEU A 71 -44.85 17.08 54.92
CA LEU A 71 -45.37 16.28 56.01
C LEU A 71 -46.21 17.16 56.95
N SER A 72 -47.38 16.64 57.37
CA SER A 72 -48.20 17.31 58.35
C SER A 72 -49.25 16.41 59.01
N ARG A 73 -50.16 17.00 59.77
CA ARG A 73 -51.24 16.28 60.50
C ARG A 73 -52.63 16.70 60.06
N LYS A 74 -53.54 15.74 59.87
CA LYS A 74 -54.97 16.02 59.74
C LYS A 74 -55.62 16.04 61.12
N THR A 75 -56.54 16.97 61.38
CA THR A 75 -57.20 17.08 62.69
C THR A 75 -58.61 17.65 62.55
N ALA A 76 -59.43 17.52 63.59
CA ALA A 76 -60.78 18.09 63.59
C ALA A 76 -60.79 19.62 63.44
N ALA A 77 -59.67 20.31 63.74
CA ALA A 77 -59.49 21.75 63.58
C ALA A 77 -58.68 22.14 62.33
N GLY A 78 -58.35 21.19 61.44
CA GLY A 78 -57.54 21.43 60.25
C GLY A 78 -58.24 22.36 59.26
N GLY A 79 -57.51 23.38 58.81
CA GLY A 79 -57.96 24.30 57.76
C GLY A 79 -57.67 23.81 56.35
N ILE A 80 -58.08 24.61 55.37
CA ILE A 80 -57.71 24.45 53.98
C ILE A 80 -56.44 25.26 53.71
N ASN A 81 -55.46 24.62 53.09
CA ASN A 81 -54.19 25.21 52.69
C ASN A 81 -54.08 25.35 51.17
N GLU A 82 -53.41 26.40 50.72
CA GLU A 82 -52.88 26.51 49.36
C GLU A 82 -51.41 26.06 49.40
N VAL A 83 -51.01 25.22 48.46
CA VAL A 83 -49.62 24.78 48.26
C VAL A 83 -49.17 25.32 46.92
N TYR A 84 -48.07 26.07 46.93
CA TYR A 84 -47.40 26.59 45.75
C TYR A 84 -46.06 25.88 45.59
N VAL A 85 -45.65 25.64 44.35
CA VAL A 85 -44.27 25.29 43.98
C VAL A 85 -43.84 26.27 42.90
N ASP A 86 -42.69 26.91 43.09
CA ASP A 86 -42.11 27.91 42.17
C ASP A 86 -43.12 29.00 41.78
N ASP A 87 -43.72 29.62 42.80
CA ASP A 87 -44.80 30.64 42.73
C ASP A 87 -46.11 30.20 42.05
N ALA A 88 -46.21 28.98 41.51
CA ALA A 88 -47.42 28.44 40.91
C ALA A 88 -48.26 27.68 41.95
N LEU A 89 -49.58 27.97 42.03
CA LEU A 89 -50.52 27.23 42.88
C LEU A 89 -50.71 25.80 42.32
N VAL A 90 -50.13 24.80 42.99
CA VAL A 90 -50.18 23.40 42.54
C VAL A 90 -51.33 22.61 43.17
N GLN A 91 -51.70 22.89 44.42
CA GLN A 91 -52.80 22.16 45.09
C GLN A 91 -53.45 22.96 46.21
N THR A 92 -54.76 22.79 46.40
CA THR A 92 -55.45 23.13 47.65
C THR A 92 -55.65 21.87 48.49
N VAL A 93 -55.16 21.86 49.74
CA VAL A 93 -55.21 20.70 50.64
C VAL A 93 -56.17 20.96 51.79
N ASP A 94 -57.23 20.15 51.90
CA ASP A 94 -58.08 20.08 53.09
C ASP A 94 -57.48 19.10 54.12
N ARG A 95 -57.31 19.59 55.35
CA ARG A 95 -56.66 18.87 56.45
C ARG A 95 -57.61 18.47 57.57
N TYR A 96 -58.91 18.57 57.35
CA TYR A 96 -59.87 18.02 58.27
C TYR A 96 -59.74 16.49 58.37
N ASP A 97 -59.69 15.99 59.60
CA ASP A 97 -59.98 14.59 59.93
C ASP A 97 -60.60 14.52 61.33
N PRO A 98 -61.79 13.91 61.50
CA PRO A 98 -62.50 13.90 62.78
C PRO A 98 -61.81 13.08 63.89
N VAL A 99 -60.94 12.13 63.53
CA VAL A 99 -60.18 11.27 64.47
C VAL A 99 -58.76 11.81 64.66
N GLY A 100 -58.19 12.36 63.59
CA GLY A 100 -56.86 12.94 63.53
C GLY A 100 -55.79 11.94 63.11
N ALA A 101 -54.98 12.33 62.14
CA ALA A 101 -53.88 11.53 61.58
C ALA A 101 -52.59 12.35 61.61
N PHE A 102 -51.47 11.74 62.01
CA PHE A 102 -50.18 12.37 62.26
C PHE A 102 -49.17 11.90 61.20
N GLN A 103 -48.10 12.66 60.92
CA GLN A 103 -47.07 12.32 59.94
C GLN A 103 -47.65 11.87 58.58
N GLN A 104 -48.61 12.63 58.06
CA GLN A 104 -49.27 12.39 56.78
C GLN A 104 -48.67 13.30 55.72
N VAL A 105 -48.32 12.75 54.56
CA VAL A 105 -47.91 13.54 53.40
C VAL A 105 -49.13 14.30 52.87
N MET A 106 -49.10 15.63 52.98
CA MET A 106 -50.16 16.53 52.53
C MET A 106 -50.03 16.91 51.06
N TYR A 107 -48.79 16.99 50.60
CA TYR A 107 -48.42 17.27 49.22
C TYR A 107 -47.12 16.54 48.88
N ARG A 108 -46.98 16.13 47.62
CA ARG A 108 -45.79 15.52 47.03
C ARG A 108 -45.66 16.03 45.61
N ALA A 109 -44.45 16.42 45.23
CA ALA A 109 -44.03 16.54 43.84
C ALA A 109 -42.85 15.58 43.64
N ASP A 110 -42.84 14.85 42.53
CA ASP A 110 -41.78 13.88 42.19
C ASP A 110 -41.00 14.23 40.91
N ASP A 111 -41.55 15.11 40.06
CA ASP A 111 -41.08 15.39 38.68
C ASP A 111 -40.87 16.90 38.40
N LEU A 112 -40.25 17.65 39.30
CA LEU A 112 -40.02 19.10 39.12
C LEU A 112 -38.89 19.44 38.12
N GLY A 113 -38.09 18.43 37.74
CA GLY A 113 -36.85 18.59 36.99
C GLY A 113 -35.63 18.84 37.88
N PRO A 114 -34.40 18.84 37.33
CA PRO A 114 -33.21 19.15 38.09
C PRO A 114 -33.07 20.67 38.31
N GLY A 115 -32.87 21.09 39.57
CA GLY A 115 -32.64 22.49 39.91
C GLY A 115 -33.01 22.82 41.35
N THR A 116 -32.97 24.12 41.67
CA THR A 116 -33.47 24.69 42.92
C THR A 116 -34.94 25.04 42.78
N HIS A 117 -35.76 24.53 43.69
CA HIS A 117 -37.21 24.73 43.74
C HIS A 117 -37.64 25.27 45.10
N THR A 118 -38.77 25.96 45.17
CA THR A 118 -39.36 26.47 46.44
C THR A 118 -40.79 26.00 46.60
N ILE A 119 -41.08 25.30 47.70
CA ILE A 119 -42.44 24.95 48.11
C ILE A 119 -42.94 25.96 49.16
N VAL A 120 -44.13 26.52 48.95
CA VAL A 120 -44.78 27.44 49.90
C VAL A 120 -46.15 26.89 50.31
N VAL A 121 -46.31 26.64 51.61
CA VAL A 121 -47.59 26.27 52.21
C VAL A 121 -48.21 27.52 52.82
N LYS A 122 -49.42 27.88 52.37
CA LYS A 122 -50.15 29.07 52.79
C LYS A 122 -51.45 28.72 53.49
N ALA A 123 -51.67 29.33 54.65
CA ALA A 123 -52.94 29.30 55.36
C ALA A 123 -53.97 30.18 54.63
N THR A 124 -55.15 29.64 54.33
CA THR A 124 -56.27 30.44 53.78
C THR A 124 -57.16 31.05 54.86
N GLY A 125 -57.04 30.55 56.10
CA GLY A 125 -58.00 30.82 57.18
C GLY A 125 -59.39 30.23 56.98
N THR A 126 -59.65 29.59 55.83
CA THR A 126 -60.89 28.87 55.54
C THR A 126 -60.82 27.42 56.02
N LYS A 127 -61.98 26.79 56.12
CA LYS A 127 -62.17 25.41 56.56
C LYS A 127 -63.42 24.83 55.90
N ASN A 128 -63.51 23.52 55.79
CA ASN A 128 -64.78 22.88 55.42
C ASN A 128 -65.82 23.01 56.54
N SER A 129 -67.08 22.64 56.26
CA SER A 129 -68.19 22.78 57.21
C SER A 129 -68.13 21.83 58.42
N ALA A 130 -67.35 20.74 58.35
CA ALA A 130 -67.22 19.74 59.40
C ALA A 130 -66.05 20.03 60.36
N ALA A 131 -65.08 20.84 59.93
CA ALA A 131 -63.95 21.28 60.74
C ALA A 131 -64.37 22.28 61.83
N THR A 132 -63.74 22.18 63.01
CA THR A 132 -63.99 23.09 64.14
C THR A 132 -63.19 24.40 64.01
N GLY A 133 -61.99 24.35 63.44
CA GLY A 133 -61.09 25.49 63.20
C GLY A 133 -60.50 25.48 61.79
N SER A 134 -59.61 26.43 61.50
CA SER A 134 -58.90 26.57 60.22
C SER A 134 -57.37 26.50 60.38
N THR A 135 -56.91 25.68 61.33
CA THR A 135 -55.50 25.58 61.72
C THR A 135 -54.66 24.97 60.61
N THR A 136 -53.59 25.67 60.24
CA THR A 136 -52.48 25.15 59.43
C THR A 136 -51.38 24.66 60.34
N THR A 137 -50.68 23.58 59.99
CA THR A 137 -49.43 23.19 60.67
C THR A 137 -48.33 22.79 59.68
N ILE A 138 -47.07 22.84 60.08
CA ILE A 138 -45.95 22.24 59.36
C ILE A 138 -45.28 21.29 60.35
N ASP A 139 -45.12 20.03 59.94
CA ASP A 139 -44.48 18.97 60.71
C ASP A 139 -43.04 18.82 60.19
N ALA A 140 -42.89 18.50 58.89
CA ALA A 140 -41.61 18.57 58.20
C ALA A 140 -41.77 18.85 56.69
N PHE A 141 -40.67 19.17 56.00
CA PHE A 141 -40.50 18.92 54.57
C PHE A 141 -39.47 17.81 54.37
N ILE A 142 -39.66 16.96 53.34
CA ILE A 142 -38.75 15.85 53.06
C ILE A 142 -38.29 15.94 51.61
N VAL A 143 -36.98 15.94 51.40
CA VAL A 143 -36.31 15.82 50.10
C VAL A 143 -35.71 14.39 50.03
N PRO A 144 -36.19 13.51 49.12
CA PRO A 144 -35.67 12.16 48.97
C PRO A 144 -34.21 12.08 48.49
N GLU A 145 -33.47 11.05 48.91
CA GLU A 145 -32.19 10.66 48.30
C GLU A 145 -32.39 9.93 46.95
N PRO A 146 -31.40 9.96 46.04
CA PRO A 146 -31.38 9.13 44.84
C PRO A 146 -31.45 7.62 45.12
N ALA A 147 -32.11 6.86 44.24
CA ALA A 147 -32.28 5.43 44.41
C ALA A 147 -30.97 4.63 44.17
N LEU A 148 -30.84 3.49 44.87
CA LEU A 148 -29.71 2.57 44.73
C LEU A 148 -29.57 2.01 43.30
N THR A 149 -28.36 2.10 42.74
CA THR A 149 -28.01 1.46 41.46
C THR A 149 -27.81 -0.04 41.65
N THR A 150 -28.38 -0.87 40.78
CA THR A 150 -28.37 -2.35 40.93
C THR A 150 -27.89 -3.06 39.66
N GLY A 151 -27.52 -4.33 39.79
CA GLY A 151 -27.17 -5.17 38.65
C GLY A 151 -25.82 -4.85 38.00
N LEU A 152 -24.89 -4.26 38.74
CA LEU A 152 -23.54 -4.00 38.26
C LEU A 152 -22.84 -5.32 37.89
N THR A 153 -22.42 -5.42 36.64
CA THR A 153 -21.62 -6.50 36.09
C THR A 153 -20.42 -5.93 35.35
N GLY A 154 -19.42 -6.76 35.08
CA GLY A 154 -18.31 -6.34 34.25
C GLY A 154 -17.50 -7.49 33.68
N LEU A 155 -16.90 -7.22 32.52
CA LEU A 155 -16.13 -8.16 31.70
C LEU A 155 -14.79 -7.52 31.32
N PRO A 156 -13.73 -8.32 31.08
CA PRO A 156 -12.55 -7.81 30.39
C PRO A 156 -12.95 -7.25 29.01
N SER A 157 -12.35 -6.15 28.58
CA SER A 157 -12.40 -5.70 27.18
C SER A 157 -11.02 -5.23 26.72
N ALA A 158 -10.80 -5.16 25.40
CA ALA A 158 -9.47 -4.90 24.81
C ALA A 158 -8.86 -3.56 25.26
N THR A 159 -9.70 -2.56 25.55
CA THR A 159 -9.27 -1.24 26.01
C THR A 159 -9.29 -1.09 27.53
N GLY A 160 -9.68 -2.11 28.30
CA GLY A 160 -9.84 -2.07 29.76
C GLY A 160 -11.16 -2.71 30.24
N PRO A 161 -11.41 -2.86 31.56
CA PRO A 161 -12.64 -3.45 32.09
C PRO A 161 -13.90 -2.70 31.61
N SER A 162 -14.83 -3.44 30.99
CA SER A 162 -16.14 -2.94 30.58
C SER A 162 -17.19 -3.29 31.63
N LEU A 163 -17.95 -2.29 32.07
CA LEU A 163 -18.93 -2.36 33.15
C LEU A 163 -20.32 -2.01 32.60
N SER A 164 -21.36 -2.65 33.13
CA SER A 164 -22.76 -2.32 32.84
C SER A 164 -23.67 -2.60 34.04
N TRP A 165 -24.74 -1.82 34.19
CA TRP A 165 -25.68 -1.91 35.30
C TRP A 165 -27.13 -1.64 34.86
N ASN A 166 -28.10 -1.82 35.76
CA ASN A 166 -29.47 -1.43 35.49
C ASN A 166 -29.63 0.09 35.60
N ALA A 167 -30.29 0.72 34.64
CA ALA A 167 -30.61 2.14 34.71
C ALA A 167 -31.47 2.45 35.96
N THR A 168 -31.04 3.44 36.73
CA THR A 168 -31.76 3.92 37.92
C THR A 168 -32.80 4.96 37.49
N PRO A 169 -34.09 4.79 37.88
CA PRO A 169 -35.13 5.77 37.54
C PRO A 169 -34.79 7.19 38.01
N SER A 170 -35.06 8.17 37.15
CA SER A 170 -34.83 9.60 37.39
C SER A 170 -33.38 10.03 37.62
N ALA A 171 -32.38 9.17 37.33
CA ALA A 171 -30.97 9.55 37.36
C ALA A 171 -30.57 10.39 36.13
N ASP A 172 -29.88 11.51 36.38
CA ASP A 172 -29.26 12.38 35.37
C ASP A 172 -27.91 11.82 34.87
N GLY A 173 -27.30 10.91 35.64
CA GLY A 173 -26.07 10.21 35.27
C GLY A 173 -25.55 9.30 36.38
N TYR A 174 -24.33 8.80 36.22
CA TYR A 174 -23.69 7.87 37.16
C TYR A 174 -22.22 8.24 37.40
N ARG A 175 -21.77 8.04 38.64
CA ARG A 175 -20.35 8.06 39.01
C ARG A 175 -19.83 6.64 39.21
N VAL A 176 -18.73 6.32 38.53
CA VAL A 176 -18.04 5.03 38.62
C VAL A 176 -16.79 5.17 39.47
N TYR A 177 -16.66 4.29 40.47
CA TYR A 177 -15.53 4.25 41.39
C TYR A 177 -14.74 2.96 41.21
N ARG A 178 -13.42 3.03 41.44
CA ARG A 178 -12.49 1.89 41.34
C ARG A 178 -11.57 1.81 42.55
N SER A 179 -11.40 0.63 43.15
CA SER A 179 -10.34 0.35 44.12
C SER A 179 -9.50 -0.86 43.75
N GLU A 180 -8.22 -0.81 44.12
CA GLU A 180 -7.28 -1.92 44.01
C GLU A 180 -7.12 -2.58 45.39
N GLY A 181 -7.25 -3.91 45.46
CA GLY A 181 -7.00 -4.67 46.70
C GLY A 181 -7.87 -4.31 47.93
N GLY A 182 -8.96 -3.54 47.75
CA GLY A 182 -9.77 -3.01 48.85
C GLY A 182 -9.26 -1.69 49.46
N GLY A 183 -8.39 -0.95 48.76
CA GLY A 183 -8.02 0.42 49.11
C GLY A 183 -9.15 1.44 48.89
N GLU A 184 -8.86 2.71 49.17
CA GLU A 184 -9.82 3.82 48.97
C GLU A 184 -10.29 3.92 47.50
N PRO A 185 -11.60 4.05 47.24
CA PRO A 185 -12.11 4.15 45.87
C PRO A 185 -11.74 5.47 45.18
N VAL A 186 -11.25 5.37 43.95
CA VAL A 186 -10.94 6.49 43.05
C VAL A 186 -12.11 6.71 42.10
N LEU A 187 -12.61 7.94 41.99
CA LEU A 187 -13.62 8.34 40.99
C LEU A 187 -13.00 8.34 39.58
N LEU A 188 -13.64 7.65 38.63
CA LEU A 188 -13.18 7.55 37.23
C LEU A 188 -13.96 8.46 36.26
N THR A 189 -15.18 8.87 36.61
CA THR A 189 -16.11 9.58 35.70
C THR A 189 -16.50 10.93 36.27
N GLU A 190 -15.80 11.98 35.85
CA GLU A 190 -16.17 13.37 36.10
C GLU A 190 -16.01 14.16 34.78
N PRO A 191 -17.10 14.67 34.16
CA PRO A 191 -18.49 14.63 34.63
C PRO A 191 -19.07 13.20 34.68
N PRO A 192 -20.20 12.99 35.40
CA PRO A 192 -20.91 11.71 35.44
C PRO A 192 -21.28 11.20 34.04
N VAL A 193 -21.29 9.87 33.85
CA VAL A 193 -21.70 9.23 32.59
C VAL A 193 -23.23 9.10 32.53
N ALA A 194 -23.84 9.46 31.40
CA ALA A 194 -25.30 9.40 31.25
C ALA A 194 -25.83 7.97 31.03
N GLU A 195 -25.06 7.14 30.32
CA GLU A 195 -25.43 5.76 29.99
C GLU A 195 -25.11 4.79 31.15
N PRO A 196 -25.89 3.70 31.34
CA PRO A 196 -25.67 2.72 32.40
C PRO A 196 -24.55 1.72 32.08
N SER A 197 -23.44 2.21 31.53
CA SER A 197 -22.26 1.45 31.15
C SER A 197 -21.01 2.33 31.08
N PHE A 198 -19.84 1.75 31.36
CA PHE A 198 -18.55 2.46 31.32
C PHE A 198 -17.41 1.50 30.99
N VAL A 199 -16.37 1.98 30.30
CA VAL A 199 -15.13 1.22 30.05
C VAL A 199 -13.97 1.93 30.72
N ASP A 200 -13.32 1.29 31.70
CA ASP A 200 -12.16 1.85 32.37
C ASP A 200 -10.89 1.65 31.54
N THR A 201 -10.60 2.61 30.68
CA THR A 201 -9.40 2.62 29.84
C THR A 201 -8.10 3.00 30.58
N THR A 202 -8.16 3.13 31.92
CA THR A 202 -7.02 3.50 32.77
C THR A 202 -6.54 2.36 33.66
N ALA A 203 -7.18 1.19 33.59
CA ALA A 203 -6.80 -0.01 34.34
C ALA A 203 -5.49 -0.61 33.80
N SER A 204 -4.53 -0.88 34.70
CA SER A 204 -3.30 -1.61 34.34
C SER A 204 -3.63 -3.01 33.79
N PRO A 205 -2.93 -3.53 32.77
CA PRO A 205 -3.14 -4.88 32.24
C PRO A 205 -3.03 -5.99 33.30
N ALA A 206 -3.77 -7.08 33.10
CA ALA A 206 -3.91 -8.23 34.00
C ALA A 206 -4.25 -7.94 35.48
N THR A 207 -4.58 -6.69 35.83
CA THR A 207 -4.79 -6.24 37.22
C THR A 207 -6.27 -6.30 37.57
N ALA A 208 -6.59 -6.86 38.74
CA ALA A 208 -7.97 -7.01 39.22
C ALA A 208 -8.38 -5.83 40.09
N TYR A 209 -9.46 -5.15 39.69
CA TYR A 209 -10.02 -4.00 40.39
C TYR A 209 -11.46 -4.27 40.83
N ASN A 210 -11.85 -3.68 41.96
CA ASN A 210 -13.23 -3.63 42.42
C ASN A 210 -13.87 -2.34 41.93
N TYR A 211 -15.09 -2.43 41.41
CA TYR A 211 -15.86 -1.26 40.96
C TYR A 211 -17.20 -1.16 41.70
N THR A 212 -17.60 0.07 42.04
CA THR A 212 -18.96 0.43 42.46
C THR A 212 -19.49 1.58 41.61
N VAL A 213 -20.81 1.72 41.53
CA VAL A 213 -21.48 2.78 40.78
C VAL A 213 -22.53 3.46 41.65
N ARG A 214 -22.61 4.78 41.55
CA ARG A 214 -23.62 5.63 42.21
C ARG A 214 -24.42 6.40 41.17
N SER A 215 -25.72 6.55 41.40
CA SER A 215 -26.61 7.37 40.58
C SER A 215 -26.58 8.83 41.02
N ILE A 216 -26.68 9.75 40.06
CA ILE A 216 -26.72 11.20 40.28
C ILE A 216 -28.12 11.72 39.91
N VAL A 217 -28.70 12.62 40.72
CA VAL A 217 -29.97 13.30 40.47
C VAL A 217 -29.83 14.76 40.90
N GLY A 218 -29.84 15.70 39.96
CA GLY A 218 -29.39 17.07 40.21
C GLY A 218 -27.96 17.10 40.74
N ASP A 219 -27.73 17.84 41.82
CA ASP A 219 -26.42 17.89 42.51
C ASP A 219 -26.19 16.71 43.49
N LEU A 220 -27.10 15.73 43.51
CA LEU A 220 -27.23 14.75 44.59
C LEU A 220 -26.74 13.37 44.16
N GLU A 221 -26.00 12.70 45.03
CA GLU A 221 -25.38 11.41 44.75
C GLU A 221 -25.96 10.31 45.66
N GLY A 222 -26.37 9.20 45.03
CA GLY A 222 -26.95 8.04 45.70
C GLY A 222 -25.91 7.09 46.34
N PRO A 223 -26.38 6.03 47.00
CA PRO A 223 -25.52 5.03 47.62
C PRO A 223 -24.77 4.16 46.60
N ASP A 224 -23.63 3.59 47.02
CA ASP A 224 -22.86 2.60 46.24
C ASP A 224 -23.70 1.37 45.89
N SER A 225 -23.60 0.93 44.63
CA SER A 225 -24.02 -0.41 44.21
C SER A 225 -23.24 -1.51 44.93
N ASP A 226 -23.74 -2.75 44.84
CA ASP A 226 -22.89 -3.93 45.05
C ASP A 226 -21.63 -3.85 44.17
N ALA A 227 -20.49 -4.29 44.70
CA ALA A 227 -19.20 -4.20 44.02
C ALA A 227 -18.93 -5.39 43.08
N VAL A 228 -18.26 -5.14 41.95
CA VAL A 228 -17.81 -6.19 41.01
C VAL A 228 -16.29 -6.21 40.85
N THR A 229 -15.68 -7.39 40.89
CA THR A 229 -14.22 -7.57 40.71
C THR A 229 -13.88 -8.03 39.28
N VAL A 230 -13.33 -7.12 38.49
CA VAL A 230 -12.98 -7.36 37.07
C VAL A 230 -11.48 -7.21 36.88
N ALA A 231 -10.87 -8.16 36.17
CA ALA A 231 -9.50 -8.03 35.69
C ALA A 231 -9.51 -7.48 34.26
N SER A 232 -8.57 -6.60 33.95
CA SER A 232 -8.21 -6.28 32.57
C SER A 232 -7.57 -7.51 31.89
N ALA A 233 -7.55 -7.51 30.57
CA ALA A 233 -6.90 -8.57 29.81
C ALA A 233 -5.38 -8.58 30.07
N ALA A 234 -4.79 -9.77 29.93
CA ALA A 234 -3.34 -9.94 29.93
C ALA A 234 -2.70 -9.49 28.62
N GLY A 235 -1.57 -8.79 28.68
CA GLY A 235 -0.71 -8.56 27.53
C GLY A 235 0.32 -9.67 27.35
N PRO A 236 1.37 -9.46 26.53
CA PRO A 236 2.49 -10.39 26.44
C PRO A 236 3.16 -10.67 27.79
N GLY A 237 3.35 -11.95 28.14
CA GLY A 237 3.87 -12.37 29.43
C GLY A 237 3.66 -13.86 29.74
N VAL A 238 4.18 -14.29 30.89
CA VAL A 238 3.93 -15.61 31.49
C VAL A 238 3.06 -15.41 32.73
N TYR A 239 1.96 -16.15 32.80
CA TYR A 239 0.93 -16.02 33.83
C TYR A 239 0.82 -17.33 34.60
N GLU A 240 1.34 -17.31 35.82
CA GLU A 240 1.40 -18.43 36.76
C GLU A 240 0.00 -18.89 37.22
N ASN A 241 -0.12 -20.13 37.66
CA ASN A 241 -1.40 -20.76 38.01
C ASN A 241 -2.21 -20.03 39.11
N ASP A 242 -1.58 -19.21 39.95
CA ASP A 242 -2.20 -18.44 41.02
C ASP A 242 -2.47 -16.98 40.64
N HIS A 243 -2.16 -16.58 39.41
CA HIS A 243 -2.35 -15.22 38.92
C HIS A 243 -3.85 -14.84 38.88
N PRO A 244 -4.27 -13.67 39.43
CA PRO A 244 -5.68 -13.30 39.59
C PRO A 244 -6.47 -13.08 38.28
N ALA A 245 -5.78 -13.00 37.15
CA ALA A 245 -6.40 -12.99 35.82
C ALA A 245 -6.93 -14.37 35.39
N ILE A 246 -6.47 -15.47 35.99
CA ILE A 246 -6.97 -16.82 35.70
C ILE A 246 -8.23 -17.09 36.54
N ARG A 247 -9.35 -17.31 35.87
CA ARG A 247 -10.66 -17.56 36.49
C ARG A 247 -10.96 -19.05 36.52
N TYR A 248 -10.92 -19.65 37.71
CA TYR A 248 -11.23 -21.06 37.95
C TYR A 248 -12.71 -21.26 38.31
N SER A 249 -13.33 -22.28 37.74
CA SER A 249 -14.69 -22.74 38.07
C SER A 249 -14.69 -24.22 38.48
N GLY A 250 -15.53 -24.58 39.45
CA GLY A 250 -15.51 -25.87 40.13
C GLY A 250 -14.50 -25.94 41.28
N THR A 251 -14.25 -27.14 41.81
CA THR A 251 -13.33 -27.35 42.93
C THR A 251 -11.89 -27.52 42.44
N TRP A 252 -10.98 -26.65 42.87
CA TRP A 252 -9.56 -26.67 42.54
C TRP A 252 -8.68 -26.72 43.81
N SER A 253 -7.46 -27.20 43.66
CA SER A 253 -6.39 -27.10 44.66
C SER A 253 -5.09 -26.60 44.03
N THR A 254 -4.21 -26.00 44.83
CA THR A 254 -2.92 -25.45 44.38
C THR A 254 -1.74 -26.09 45.13
N PRO A 255 -1.30 -27.31 44.76
CA PRO A 255 -0.15 -27.95 45.41
C PRO A 255 1.15 -27.23 45.06
N THR A 256 2.06 -27.11 46.05
CA THR A 256 3.41 -26.59 45.83
C THR A 256 4.34 -27.64 45.24
N SER A 257 5.24 -27.23 44.34
CA SER A 257 6.15 -28.10 43.60
C SER A 257 7.29 -27.29 43.00
N SER A 258 8.55 -27.64 43.30
CA SER A 258 9.74 -26.96 42.75
C SER A 258 10.01 -27.27 41.27
N ASN A 259 9.20 -28.14 40.64
CA ASN A 259 9.39 -28.57 39.26
C ASN A 259 8.42 -27.88 38.28
N ASP A 260 7.37 -27.26 38.78
CA ASP A 260 6.36 -26.53 38.01
C ASP A 260 6.71 -25.02 38.06
N SER A 261 6.15 -24.19 37.17
CA SER A 261 6.44 -22.75 37.14
C SER A 261 5.89 -22.05 38.39
N GLY A 262 6.48 -20.91 38.76
CA GLY A 262 6.15 -20.20 40.00
C GLY A 262 6.39 -20.97 41.32
N GLY A 263 6.69 -22.29 41.27
CA GLY A 263 6.75 -23.18 42.43
C GLY A 263 5.42 -23.84 42.82
N SER A 264 4.38 -23.79 41.96
CA SER A 264 3.09 -24.45 42.22
C SER A 264 2.37 -24.87 40.92
N PHE A 265 1.18 -25.47 41.02
CA PHE A 265 0.28 -25.68 39.89
C PHE A 265 -1.17 -25.72 40.38
N ALA A 266 -2.14 -25.35 39.54
CA ALA A 266 -3.56 -25.52 39.86
C ALA A 266 -4.07 -26.86 39.33
N SER A 267 -4.85 -27.59 40.14
CA SER A 267 -5.33 -28.93 39.82
C SER A 267 -6.81 -29.14 40.17
N SER A 268 -7.55 -29.86 39.32
CA SER A 268 -8.90 -30.36 39.64
C SER A 268 -9.11 -31.82 39.19
N ASN A 269 -9.94 -32.54 39.95
CA ASN A 269 -10.48 -33.85 39.57
C ASN A 269 -11.99 -33.78 39.24
N SER A 270 -12.60 -32.59 39.22
CA SER A 270 -14.01 -32.44 38.87
C SER A 270 -14.20 -32.56 37.35
N PRO A 271 -15.17 -33.36 36.87
CA PRO A 271 -15.45 -33.49 35.44
C PRO A 271 -16.11 -32.24 34.82
N THR A 272 -16.42 -31.22 35.62
CA THR A 272 -16.99 -29.95 35.18
C THR A 272 -16.11 -28.74 35.54
N ALA A 273 -14.87 -28.97 35.96
CA ALA A 273 -13.96 -27.87 36.27
C ALA A 273 -13.50 -27.17 34.98
N SER A 274 -13.30 -25.86 35.05
CA SER A 274 -12.67 -25.09 33.98
C SER A 274 -11.74 -24.01 34.53
N ALA A 275 -10.77 -23.62 33.71
CA ALA A 275 -9.90 -22.48 33.92
C ALA A 275 -9.98 -21.58 32.68
N SER A 276 -10.27 -20.30 32.85
CA SER A 276 -10.39 -19.33 31.76
C SER A 276 -9.44 -18.16 31.95
N PHE A 277 -8.87 -17.66 30.87
CA PHE A 277 -7.88 -16.58 30.87
C PHE A 277 -8.08 -15.71 29.63
N SER A 278 -8.21 -14.39 29.83
CA SER A 278 -8.43 -13.41 28.77
C SER A 278 -7.17 -12.59 28.53
N PHE A 279 -6.76 -12.46 27.28
CA PHE A 279 -5.53 -11.80 26.86
C PHE A 279 -5.77 -10.95 25.60
N THR A 280 -4.82 -10.08 25.28
CA THR A 280 -4.71 -9.35 24.02
C THR A 280 -3.45 -9.78 23.30
N GLY A 281 -3.57 -10.22 22.05
CA GLY A 281 -2.43 -10.58 21.22
C GLY A 281 -2.71 -11.76 20.29
N SER A 282 -1.92 -11.82 19.23
CA SER A 282 -2.00 -12.76 18.11
C SER A 282 -1.59 -14.22 18.41
N SER A 283 -1.22 -14.57 19.65
CA SER A 283 -0.88 -15.95 20.02
C SER A 283 -1.04 -16.28 21.51
N ILE A 284 -1.21 -17.56 21.83
CA ILE A 284 -1.35 -18.08 23.19
C ILE A 284 -0.81 -19.52 23.29
N ALA A 285 -0.14 -19.81 24.40
CA ALA A 285 0.24 -21.17 24.78
C ALA A 285 -0.25 -21.52 26.19
N TRP A 286 -0.56 -22.80 26.41
CA TRP A 286 -0.87 -23.37 27.72
C TRP A 286 0.21 -24.38 28.09
N THR A 287 0.83 -24.19 29.25
CA THR A 287 1.77 -25.14 29.84
C THR A 287 1.12 -25.96 30.96
N SER A 288 1.55 -27.21 31.07
CA SER A 288 1.03 -28.16 32.04
C SER A 288 2.06 -29.26 32.31
N ARG A 289 1.77 -30.08 33.31
CA ARG A 289 2.49 -31.33 33.60
C ARG A 289 1.73 -32.53 33.05
N LEU A 290 2.46 -33.44 32.41
CA LEU A 290 1.95 -34.72 31.93
C LEU A 290 2.34 -35.81 32.91
N THR A 291 1.36 -36.54 33.44
CA THR A 291 1.57 -37.62 34.41
C THR A 291 0.56 -38.74 34.20
N GLY A 292 0.78 -39.89 34.83
CA GLY A 292 -0.13 -41.03 34.72
C GLY A 292 -1.55 -40.75 35.24
N ALA A 293 -1.78 -39.69 36.02
CA ALA A 293 -3.10 -39.31 36.55
C ALA A 293 -3.82 -38.24 35.73
N SER A 294 -3.19 -37.70 34.68
CA SER A 294 -3.72 -36.59 33.87
C SER A 294 -4.89 -37.04 33.00
N GLY A 295 -5.93 -36.21 32.92
CA GLY A 295 -7.08 -36.40 32.05
C GLY A 295 -6.99 -35.71 30.69
N ILE A 296 -8.04 -35.92 29.90
CA ILE A 296 -8.25 -35.26 28.61
C ILE A 296 -9.01 -33.95 28.84
N ASN A 297 -8.56 -32.88 28.20
CA ASN A 297 -9.12 -31.54 28.31
C ASN A 297 -9.57 -31.00 26.97
N ASP A 298 -10.72 -30.34 26.92
CA ASP A 298 -11.14 -29.57 25.76
C ASP A 298 -10.62 -28.13 25.89
N VAL A 299 -10.07 -27.60 24.79
CA VAL A 299 -9.58 -26.22 24.69
C VAL A 299 -10.55 -25.43 23.83
N TYR A 300 -11.01 -24.30 24.36
CA TYR A 300 -11.84 -23.34 23.65
C TYR A 300 -11.10 -22.01 23.53
N LEU A 301 -11.21 -21.37 22.37
CA LEU A 301 -10.84 -19.97 22.16
C LEU A 301 -12.11 -19.22 21.76
N ASP A 302 -12.40 -18.13 22.48
CA ASP A 302 -13.57 -17.26 22.26
C ASP A 302 -14.91 -18.02 22.24
N GLY A 303 -15.01 -19.02 23.12
CA GLY A 303 -16.18 -19.91 23.24
C GLY A 303 -16.28 -20.98 22.14
N THR A 304 -15.42 -20.96 21.12
CA THR A 304 -15.33 -22.00 20.08
C THR A 304 -14.33 -23.07 20.49
N LYS A 305 -14.72 -24.34 20.41
CA LYS A 305 -13.79 -25.46 20.68
C LYS A 305 -12.75 -25.54 19.58
N VAL A 306 -11.47 -25.45 19.93
CA VAL A 306 -10.34 -25.49 19.00
C VAL A 306 -9.53 -26.78 19.09
N ASP A 307 -9.48 -27.44 20.25
CA ASP A 307 -8.69 -28.67 20.43
C ASP A 307 -9.22 -29.59 21.56
N THR A 308 -8.73 -30.82 21.59
CA THR A 308 -8.88 -31.80 22.68
C THR A 308 -7.52 -32.42 23.01
N VAL A 309 -6.97 -32.04 24.15
CA VAL A 309 -5.60 -32.36 24.58
C VAL A 309 -5.61 -33.53 25.57
N ASP A 310 -4.99 -34.66 25.20
CA ASP A 310 -4.64 -35.74 26.13
C ASP A 310 -3.27 -35.45 26.78
N ARG A 311 -3.26 -35.30 28.10
CA ARG A 311 -2.04 -34.99 28.88
C ARG A 311 -1.47 -36.19 29.61
N TYR A 312 -1.87 -37.41 29.24
CA TYR A 312 -1.29 -38.64 29.78
C TYR A 312 0.21 -38.76 29.45
N SER A 313 1.00 -39.20 30.43
CA SER A 313 2.35 -39.71 30.21
C SER A 313 2.71 -40.73 31.28
N ALA A 314 3.23 -41.89 30.87
CA ALA A 314 3.68 -42.95 31.77
C ALA A 314 4.83 -42.50 32.71
N THR A 315 5.60 -41.50 32.30
CA THR A 315 6.62 -40.82 33.12
C THR A 315 6.23 -39.35 33.33
N GLY A 316 6.47 -38.83 34.54
CA GLY A 316 6.18 -37.43 34.85
C GLY A 316 7.03 -36.46 34.04
N LYS A 317 6.39 -35.51 33.36
CA LYS A 317 7.02 -34.35 32.70
C LYS A 317 6.38 -33.07 33.22
N TYR A 318 7.18 -32.04 33.45
CA TYR A 318 6.78 -30.75 34.03
C TYR A 318 7.02 -29.62 33.04
N GLN A 319 6.35 -28.47 33.19
CA GLN A 319 6.52 -27.28 32.32
C GLN A 319 6.46 -27.61 30.82
N GLN A 320 5.54 -28.48 30.40
CA GLN A 320 5.38 -28.85 29.00
C GLN A 320 4.31 -27.98 28.36
N THR A 321 4.62 -27.34 27.24
CA THR A 321 3.58 -26.74 26.40
C THR A 321 2.71 -27.86 25.83
N VAL A 322 1.41 -27.82 26.15
CA VAL A 322 0.43 -28.84 25.78
C VAL A 322 -0.58 -28.35 24.74
N PHE A 323 -0.63 -27.04 24.51
CA PHE A 323 -1.42 -26.40 23.47
C PHE A 323 -0.77 -25.08 23.06
N THR A 324 -0.81 -24.75 21.78
CA THR A 324 -0.44 -23.45 21.20
C THR A 324 -1.46 -23.05 20.12
N ASN A 325 -1.71 -21.75 19.99
CA ASN A 325 -2.32 -21.17 18.80
C ASN A 325 -1.55 -19.90 18.45
N ASP A 326 -1.03 -19.84 17.22
CA ASP A 326 -0.18 -18.76 16.70
C ASP A 326 -0.84 -18.03 15.51
N GLU A 327 -2.13 -18.28 15.25
CA GLU A 327 -2.90 -17.75 14.11
C GLU A 327 -4.10 -16.90 14.56
N LEU A 328 -4.01 -16.25 15.73
CA LEU A 328 -5.05 -15.35 16.21
C LEU A 328 -4.89 -13.95 15.60
N THR A 329 -5.99 -13.20 15.52
CA THR A 329 -5.93 -11.77 15.23
C THR A 329 -5.27 -11.03 16.40
N ASP A 330 -4.77 -9.82 16.18
CA ASP A 330 -4.15 -9.04 17.26
C ASP A 330 -5.22 -8.30 18.09
N ASP A 331 -6.20 -9.07 18.58
CA ASP A 331 -7.40 -8.60 19.28
C ASP A 331 -7.42 -9.15 20.73
N MET A 332 -8.52 -8.91 21.44
CA MET A 332 -8.83 -9.63 22.67
C MET A 332 -9.30 -11.06 22.36
N HIS A 333 -8.71 -12.02 23.07
CA HIS A 333 -9.10 -13.43 23.05
C HIS A 333 -9.28 -13.97 24.47
N THR A 334 -10.05 -15.05 24.61
CA THR A 334 -10.21 -15.80 25.86
C THR A 334 -10.00 -17.29 25.63
N ILE A 335 -8.97 -17.84 26.25
CA ILE A 335 -8.74 -19.30 26.30
C ILE A 335 -9.50 -19.89 27.50
N THR A 336 -10.24 -20.98 27.26
CA THR A 336 -10.90 -21.76 28.31
C THR A 336 -10.48 -23.22 28.20
N ILE A 337 -9.86 -23.73 29.27
CA ILE A 337 -9.52 -25.14 29.45
C ILE A 337 -10.64 -25.80 30.23
N MET A 338 -11.29 -26.80 29.64
CA MET A 338 -12.43 -27.51 30.23
C MET A 338 -12.05 -28.95 30.57
N ALA A 339 -12.39 -29.40 31.77
CA ALA A 339 -12.33 -30.81 32.14
C ALA A 339 -13.41 -31.59 31.39
N THR A 340 -13.04 -32.73 30.78
CA THR A 340 -14.02 -33.64 30.16
C THR A 340 -14.50 -34.73 31.12
N GLY A 341 -13.80 -34.92 32.25
CA GLY A 341 -13.93 -36.09 33.11
C GLY A 341 -13.37 -37.39 32.53
N THR A 342 -12.95 -37.39 31.26
CA THR A 342 -12.40 -38.56 30.55
C THR A 342 -10.88 -38.61 30.64
N LYS A 343 -10.32 -39.77 30.30
CA LYS A 343 -8.88 -40.05 30.38
C LYS A 343 -8.47 -41.08 29.33
N ASN A 344 -7.18 -41.11 29.01
CA ASN A 344 -6.55 -42.21 28.30
C ASN A 344 -6.82 -43.56 29.03
N PRO A 345 -7.05 -44.69 28.32
CA PRO A 345 -7.18 -46.00 28.97
C PRO A 345 -6.03 -46.38 29.91
N ASP A 346 -4.81 -45.96 29.59
CA ASP A 346 -3.59 -46.25 30.37
C ASP A 346 -3.36 -45.26 31.53
N ALA A 347 -4.19 -44.20 31.64
CA ALA A 347 -4.15 -43.25 32.74
C ALA A 347 -4.86 -43.80 33.98
N THR A 348 -4.39 -43.46 35.17
CA THR A 348 -5.00 -43.82 36.45
C THR A 348 -6.16 -42.89 36.82
N GLY A 349 -6.09 -41.60 36.45
CA GLY A 349 -7.09 -40.57 36.76
C GLY A 349 -7.42 -39.66 35.57
N SER A 350 -8.30 -38.68 35.78
CA SER A 350 -8.73 -37.67 34.79
C SER A 350 -8.41 -36.24 35.24
N GLN A 351 -7.28 -36.06 35.94
CA GLN A 351 -6.91 -34.79 36.59
C GLN A 351 -6.61 -33.68 35.56
N THR A 352 -7.29 -32.54 35.68
CA THR A 352 -6.98 -31.30 34.96
C THR A 352 -5.91 -30.51 35.71
N ILE A 353 -4.90 -29.98 35.00
CA ILE A 353 -3.79 -29.24 35.62
C ILE A 353 -3.40 -28.02 34.78
N ILE A 354 -3.34 -26.84 35.38
CA ILE A 354 -2.79 -25.60 34.81
C ILE A 354 -1.47 -25.29 35.52
N ASP A 355 -0.40 -25.10 34.74
CA ASP A 355 0.90 -24.62 35.20
C ASP A 355 0.99 -23.12 34.85
N THR A 356 1.12 -22.76 33.56
CA THR A 356 1.02 -21.36 33.10
C THR A 356 0.18 -21.18 31.84
N PHE A 357 -0.28 -19.95 31.62
CA PHE A 357 -0.57 -19.43 30.28
C PHE A 357 0.56 -18.50 29.84
N VAL A 358 0.92 -18.54 28.56
CA VAL A 358 1.98 -17.71 27.98
C VAL A 358 1.42 -16.98 26.76
N VAL A 359 1.50 -15.65 26.78
CA VAL A 359 1.17 -14.76 25.66
C VAL A 359 2.50 -14.28 25.08
N PRO A 360 2.93 -14.76 23.89
CA PRO A 360 4.18 -14.33 23.27
C PRO A 360 4.16 -12.84 22.88
N ASP A 361 5.32 -12.18 22.96
CA ASP A 361 5.49 -10.83 22.41
C ASP A 361 5.84 -10.90 20.92
N THR A 362 4.82 -10.86 20.06
CA THR A 362 4.96 -10.95 18.60
C THR A 362 5.63 -9.71 17.96
N ARG A 363 5.91 -8.67 18.75
CA ARG A 363 6.61 -7.45 18.32
C ARG A 363 8.13 -7.62 18.18
N ILE A 364 8.66 -8.77 18.62
CA ILE A 364 10.10 -9.07 18.60
C ILE A 364 10.53 -9.51 17.19
N VAL A 365 11.58 -8.86 16.66
CA VAL A 365 12.14 -9.19 15.34
C VAL A 365 12.76 -10.59 15.33
N THR A 366 12.32 -11.42 14.38
CA THR A 366 12.83 -12.79 14.14
C THR A 366 13.56 -12.89 12.80
N GLY A 367 14.29 -13.99 12.59
CA GLY A 367 14.94 -14.28 11.32
C GLY A 367 16.13 -13.37 10.96
N LEU A 368 16.68 -12.62 11.93
CA LEU A 368 17.80 -11.71 11.67
C LEU A 368 19.04 -12.47 11.19
N THR A 369 19.47 -12.17 9.97
CA THR A 369 20.71 -12.63 9.36
C THR A 369 21.62 -11.44 9.10
N ALA A 370 22.94 -11.69 9.10
CA ALA A 370 23.96 -10.70 8.77
C ALA A 370 25.01 -11.35 7.86
N ALA A 371 25.29 -10.71 6.72
CA ALA A 371 26.21 -11.22 5.71
C ALA A 371 27.20 -10.12 5.26
N PRO A 372 28.46 -10.46 4.97
CA PRO A 372 29.39 -9.49 4.39
C PRO A 372 28.96 -9.10 2.98
N ALA A 373 29.03 -7.80 2.68
CA ALA A 373 28.72 -7.18 1.40
C ALA A 373 29.91 -6.34 0.91
N GLU A 374 29.82 -5.72 -0.28
CA GLU A 374 30.93 -4.95 -0.87
C GLU A 374 31.29 -3.74 0.01
N GLY A 375 32.38 -3.84 0.79
CA GLY A 375 32.79 -2.82 1.77
C GLY A 375 31.77 -2.55 2.88
N SER A 376 30.87 -3.50 3.16
CA SER A 376 29.69 -3.28 4.00
C SER A 376 29.20 -4.58 4.65
N VAL A 377 28.19 -4.50 5.53
CA VAL A 377 27.42 -5.64 6.03
C VAL A 377 25.96 -5.48 5.63
N SER A 378 25.40 -6.51 4.99
CA SER A 378 23.96 -6.60 4.71
C SER A 378 23.26 -7.33 5.84
N LEU A 379 22.14 -6.78 6.29
CA LEU A 379 21.22 -7.35 7.28
C LEU A 379 19.87 -7.62 6.61
N GLU A 380 19.21 -8.70 7.02
CA GLU A 380 17.85 -9.05 6.59
C GLU A 380 17.12 -9.79 7.73
N TRP A 381 15.85 -9.49 7.94
CA TRP A 381 15.00 -10.08 8.98
C TRP A 381 13.57 -10.33 8.49
N HIS A 382 12.76 -11.03 9.27
CA HIS A 382 11.33 -11.21 8.95
C HIS A 382 10.52 -9.95 9.33
N PRO A 383 9.51 -9.56 8.53
CA PRO A 383 8.63 -8.45 8.87
C PRO A 383 7.88 -8.73 10.18
N VAL A 384 7.77 -7.70 11.02
CA VAL A 384 6.92 -7.69 12.22
C VAL A 384 5.60 -7.01 11.85
N PRO A 385 4.43 -7.67 12.04
CA PRO A 385 3.13 -7.05 11.82
C PRO A 385 2.95 -5.75 12.61
N GLY A 386 2.29 -4.74 12.03
CA GLY A 386 2.10 -3.43 12.65
C GLY A 386 3.35 -2.53 12.72
N ALA A 387 4.53 -3.02 12.33
CA ALA A 387 5.75 -2.21 12.37
C ALA A 387 5.73 -1.06 11.34
N THR A 388 5.83 0.17 11.86
CA THR A 388 5.99 1.42 11.10
C THR A 388 7.45 1.70 10.70
N GLY A 389 8.40 0.96 11.28
CA GLY A 389 9.82 0.97 10.91
C GLY A 389 10.66 0.12 11.87
N TYR A 390 11.98 0.12 11.68
CA TYR A 390 12.92 -0.65 12.50
C TYR A 390 14.16 0.16 12.89
N ASN A 391 14.65 -0.04 14.11
CA ASN A 391 15.94 0.47 14.58
C ASN A 391 16.99 -0.64 14.54
N ILE A 392 18.16 -0.33 13.99
CA ILE A 392 19.29 -1.24 13.85
C ILE A 392 20.38 -0.83 14.83
N TYR A 393 20.83 -1.80 15.60
CA TYR A 393 21.83 -1.67 16.65
C TYR A 393 23.10 -2.41 16.24
N ARG A 394 24.26 -1.85 16.59
CA ARG A 394 25.57 -2.45 16.27
C ARG A 394 26.58 -2.29 17.40
N GLN A 395 27.35 -3.34 17.65
CA GLN A 395 28.47 -3.35 18.59
C GLN A 395 29.67 -4.17 18.03
N PRO A 396 30.92 -3.72 18.19
CA PRO A 396 32.10 -4.56 17.92
C PRO A 396 32.17 -5.74 18.89
N SER A 397 32.51 -6.92 18.37
CA SER A 397 32.64 -8.14 19.19
C SER A 397 33.87 -8.04 20.10
N GLY A 398 33.66 -8.14 21.42
CA GLY A 398 34.72 -8.04 22.43
C GLY A 398 34.82 -6.72 23.18
N ALA A 399 33.90 -5.77 22.96
CA ALA A 399 33.81 -4.56 23.80
C ALA A 399 33.55 -4.92 25.28
N ALA A 400 34.30 -4.28 26.19
CA ALA A 400 34.22 -4.54 27.63
C ALA A 400 33.00 -3.91 28.31
N ASP A 401 32.34 -2.96 27.64
CA ASP A 401 31.11 -2.31 28.07
C ASP A 401 29.97 -2.71 27.12
N ARG A 402 28.83 -3.11 27.70
CA ARG A 402 27.61 -3.51 26.98
C ARG A 402 26.46 -2.52 27.18
N SER A 403 26.71 -1.36 27.79
CA SER A 403 25.70 -0.35 28.04
C SER A 403 25.26 0.36 26.75
N ALA A 404 24.14 -0.13 26.21
CA ALA A 404 23.45 0.35 25.01
C ALA A 404 24.29 0.30 23.70
N PRO A 405 24.04 -0.66 22.78
CA PRO A 405 24.51 -0.50 21.40
C PRO A 405 23.90 0.77 20.80
N GLY A 406 24.64 1.47 19.94
CA GLY A 406 24.14 2.66 19.26
C GLY A 406 23.21 2.31 18.10
N VAL A 407 22.13 3.07 17.94
CA VAL A 407 21.28 3.02 16.73
C VAL A 407 22.08 3.58 15.55
N ILE A 408 22.28 2.80 14.48
CA ILE A 408 23.15 3.18 13.35
C ILE A 408 22.41 3.79 12.16
N ASN A 409 21.10 3.58 12.05
CA ASN A 409 20.29 4.05 10.92
C ASN A 409 19.79 5.50 11.07
N GLY A 410 19.92 6.13 12.24
CA GLY A 410 19.58 7.53 12.51
C GLY A 410 18.08 7.88 12.50
N SER A 411 17.26 7.13 11.78
CA SER A 411 15.79 7.16 11.81
C SER A 411 15.26 5.78 11.42
N PRO A 412 14.11 5.32 11.95
CA PRO A 412 13.59 3.97 11.70
C PRO A 412 13.49 3.67 10.20
N VAL A 413 14.01 2.51 9.78
CA VAL A 413 13.92 2.09 8.37
C VAL A 413 12.60 1.39 8.10
N GLY A 414 11.95 1.68 6.97
CA GLY A 414 10.68 1.04 6.58
C GLY A 414 10.83 -0.29 5.85
N ASP A 415 12.07 -0.77 5.62
CA ASP A 415 12.38 -2.02 4.92
C ASP A 415 12.85 -3.08 5.93
N VAL A 416 12.74 -4.35 5.58
CA VAL A 416 13.23 -5.50 6.38
C VAL A 416 14.69 -5.86 6.07
N ARG A 417 15.41 -4.95 5.42
CA ARG A 417 16.82 -5.04 5.06
C ARG A 417 17.57 -3.77 5.42
N TYR A 418 18.85 -3.89 5.76
CA TYR A 418 19.71 -2.75 6.02
C TYR A 418 21.15 -3.00 5.56
N LEU A 419 21.81 -1.99 5.00
CA LEU A 419 23.20 -2.08 4.56
C LEU A 419 24.08 -1.14 5.39
N ASP A 420 24.89 -1.71 6.28
CA ASP A 420 25.87 -0.96 7.06
C ASP A 420 27.18 -0.78 6.30
N GLY A 421 27.39 0.42 5.75
CA GLY A 421 28.63 0.83 5.09
C GLY A 421 29.70 1.42 6.02
N ALA A 422 29.45 1.51 7.34
CA ALA A 422 30.36 2.14 8.30
C ALA A 422 31.19 1.11 9.08
N VAL A 423 31.60 0.02 8.42
CA VAL A 423 32.31 -1.14 9.01
C VAL A 423 33.79 -1.16 8.63
N GLU A 424 34.63 -1.68 9.53
CA GLU A 424 36.07 -1.87 9.30
C GLU A 424 36.36 -3.30 8.82
N ALA A 425 37.11 -3.44 7.72
CA ALA A 425 37.44 -4.73 7.14
C ALA A 425 38.25 -5.61 8.11
N GLY A 426 37.77 -6.84 8.35
CA GLY A 426 38.33 -7.79 9.31
C GLY A 426 37.73 -7.68 10.72
N SER A 427 37.00 -6.61 11.04
CA SER A 427 36.33 -6.47 12.34
C SER A 427 35.04 -7.30 12.41
N VAL A 428 34.78 -7.92 13.55
CA VAL A 428 33.56 -8.69 13.83
C VAL A 428 32.55 -7.80 14.54
N TYR A 429 31.34 -7.72 14.01
CA TYR A 429 30.23 -6.95 14.56
C TYR A 429 29.10 -7.88 15.01
N THR A 430 28.40 -7.47 16.07
CA THR A 430 27.11 -8.03 16.47
C THR A 430 26.03 -7.00 16.20
N TYR A 431 24.95 -7.43 15.55
CA TYR A 431 23.78 -6.61 15.26
C TYR A 431 22.56 -7.12 16.00
N SER A 432 21.62 -6.22 16.30
CA SER A 432 20.26 -6.54 16.72
C SER A 432 19.28 -5.54 16.10
N VAL A 433 18.01 -5.91 15.99
CA VAL A 433 16.98 -5.07 15.39
C VAL A 433 15.76 -5.01 16.32
N ALA A 434 15.14 -3.84 16.41
CA ALA A 434 13.90 -3.56 17.13
C ALA A 434 12.85 -3.02 16.15
N ALA A 435 11.59 -3.43 16.30
CA ALA A 435 10.46 -2.89 15.54
C ALA A 435 9.88 -1.64 16.23
N ILE A 436 9.38 -0.69 15.45
CA ILE A 436 8.64 0.50 15.93
C ILE A 436 7.16 0.31 15.60
N ILE A 437 6.32 0.16 16.63
CA ILE A 437 4.88 -0.08 16.50
C ILE A 437 4.17 1.02 17.30
N ASP A 438 3.21 1.71 16.68
CA ASP A 438 2.48 2.85 17.26
C ASP A 438 3.39 3.92 17.91
N GLY A 439 4.54 4.17 17.28
CA GLY A 439 5.55 5.12 17.75
C GLY A 439 6.39 4.65 18.94
N SER A 440 6.17 3.43 19.44
CA SER A 440 6.93 2.81 20.53
C SER A 440 7.91 1.77 20.00
N GLU A 441 9.09 1.69 20.60
CA GLU A 441 10.12 0.71 20.25
C GLU A 441 9.92 -0.60 21.02
N ALA A 442 9.77 -1.70 20.28
CA ALA A 442 9.74 -3.06 20.84
C ALA A 442 11.13 -3.47 21.35
N PRO A 443 11.23 -4.44 22.28
CA PRO A 443 12.53 -4.95 22.72
C PRO A 443 13.38 -5.45 21.55
N ALA A 444 14.64 -4.98 21.47
CA ALA A 444 15.59 -5.44 20.45
C ALA A 444 15.80 -6.96 20.59
N GLY A 445 15.47 -7.69 19.53
CA GLY A 445 15.28 -9.15 19.57
C GLY A 445 16.55 -9.95 19.30
N MET A 446 16.46 -10.82 18.29
CA MET A 446 17.54 -11.71 17.89
C MET A 446 18.84 -10.94 17.56
N THR A 447 19.99 -11.57 17.82
CA THR A 447 21.30 -11.01 17.45
C THR A 447 21.96 -11.82 16.33
N ALA A 448 22.70 -11.15 15.44
CA ALA A 448 23.48 -11.77 14.38
C ALA A 448 24.93 -11.27 14.42
N GLN A 449 25.90 -12.18 14.29
CA GLN A 449 27.33 -11.85 14.25
C GLN A 449 27.93 -12.09 12.87
N VAL A 450 28.76 -11.15 12.41
CA VAL A 450 29.44 -11.26 11.11
C VAL A 450 30.78 -10.52 11.11
N ALA A 451 31.76 -11.09 10.43
CA ALA A 451 33.02 -10.42 10.11
C ALA A 451 32.84 -9.58 8.84
N ALA A 452 33.15 -8.28 8.89
CA ALA A 452 33.13 -7.44 7.70
C ALA A 452 34.25 -7.87 6.74
N ALA A 453 33.89 -8.23 5.51
CA ALA A 453 34.86 -8.55 4.48
C ALA A 453 35.50 -7.27 3.91
N ALA A 454 36.70 -7.40 3.36
CA ALA A 454 37.35 -6.31 2.63
C ALA A 454 36.61 -5.99 1.32
N GLY A 455 36.19 -4.74 1.13
CA GLY A 455 35.64 -4.28 -0.15
C GLY A 455 36.72 -3.86 -1.15
N VAL A 456 36.34 -3.02 -2.11
CA VAL A 456 37.27 -2.35 -3.04
C VAL A 456 38.34 -1.57 -2.28
N GLY A 457 39.62 -1.81 -2.59
CA GLY A 457 40.74 -1.11 -1.96
C GLY A 457 42.09 -1.84 -2.07
N THR A 458 43.13 -1.21 -1.52
CA THR A 458 44.46 -1.80 -1.33
C THR A 458 44.65 -2.15 0.15
N TYR A 459 45.02 -3.40 0.41
CA TYR A 459 45.17 -4.00 1.73
C TYR A 459 46.63 -4.39 1.93
N GLU A 460 47.35 -3.50 2.61
CA GLU A 460 48.79 -3.64 2.88
C GLU A 460 49.08 -4.83 3.78
N ASN A 461 50.30 -5.38 3.71
CA ASN A 461 50.76 -6.53 4.51
C ASN A 461 50.64 -6.41 6.04
N THR A 462 50.31 -5.22 6.57
CA THR A 462 50.09 -4.96 7.99
C THR A 462 48.61 -4.86 8.38
N HIS A 463 47.68 -4.92 7.42
CA HIS A 463 46.26 -4.77 7.69
C HIS A 463 45.68 -5.97 8.43
N SER A 464 44.89 -5.69 9.46
CA SER A 464 44.11 -6.65 10.28
C SER A 464 43.29 -7.69 9.51
N ALA A 465 42.83 -7.38 8.29
CA ALA A 465 42.07 -8.29 7.44
C ALA A 465 42.92 -9.44 6.83
N ILE A 466 44.25 -9.35 6.91
CA ILE A 466 45.18 -10.38 6.44
C ILE A 466 45.58 -11.28 7.60
N THR A 467 45.12 -12.53 7.57
CA THR A 467 45.46 -13.55 8.58
C THR A 467 46.70 -14.32 8.14
N TYR A 468 47.73 -14.33 8.99
CA TYR A 468 48.98 -15.07 8.78
C TYR A 468 49.03 -16.34 9.63
N SER A 469 49.53 -17.44 9.06
CA SER A 469 49.87 -18.67 9.79
C SER A 469 51.28 -19.15 9.45
N GLY A 470 51.94 -19.76 10.43
CA GLY A 470 53.39 -20.00 10.43
C GLY A 470 54.19 -18.75 10.81
N THR A 471 55.52 -18.86 10.80
CA THR A 471 56.41 -17.73 11.14
C THR A 471 56.51 -16.73 9.98
N TRP A 472 56.03 -15.51 10.20
CA TRP A 472 56.18 -14.38 9.28
C TRP A 472 56.98 -13.25 9.93
N THR A 473 57.56 -12.37 9.12
CA THR A 473 58.30 -11.19 9.57
C THR A 473 57.99 -10.01 8.65
N THR A 474 57.69 -8.85 9.23
CA THR A 474 57.49 -7.60 8.48
C THR A 474 58.81 -6.85 8.35
N ALA A 475 59.09 -6.29 7.18
CA ALA A 475 60.26 -5.47 6.92
C ALA A 475 59.88 -4.18 6.17
N SER A 476 60.41 -3.04 6.61
CA SER A 476 60.17 -1.74 5.99
C SER A 476 60.89 -1.61 4.65
N SER A 477 60.24 -0.99 3.66
CA SER A 477 60.82 -0.70 2.34
C SER A 477 60.03 0.40 1.64
N SER A 478 60.67 1.51 1.29
CA SER A 478 60.04 2.63 0.56
C SER A 478 59.69 2.32 -0.90
N ASN A 479 60.02 1.11 -1.39
CA ASN A 479 59.78 0.68 -2.77
C ASN A 479 58.51 -0.18 -2.91
N ASP A 480 57.84 -0.50 -1.80
CA ASP A 480 56.70 -1.42 -1.73
C ASP A 480 55.47 -0.65 -1.24
N SER A 481 54.28 -1.23 -1.45
CA SER A 481 53.02 -0.61 -1.03
C SER A 481 52.99 -0.45 0.50
N GLY A 482 52.33 0.60 0.98
CA GLY A 482 52.32 0.97 2.40
C GLY A 482 53.70 1.26 3.05
N GLY A 483 54.80 1.15 2.31
CA GLY A 483 56.16 1.26 2.83
C GLY A 483 56.70 0.02 3.55
N SER A 484 56.09 -1.17 3.41
CA SER A 484 56.59 -2.41 4.04
C SER A 484 56.20 -3.68 3.26
N TYR A 485 56.67 -4.85 3.72
CA TYR A 485 56.25 -6.15 3.19
C TYR A 485 56.35 -7.23 4.26
N ALA A 486 55.51 -8.26 4.18
CA ALA A 486 55.59 -9.45 5.01
C ALA A 486 56.33 -10.57 4.27
N THR A 487 57.20 -11.30 4.97
CA THR A 487 57.99 -12.40 4.40
C THR A 487 58.03 -13.64 5.31
N SER A 488 58.17 -14.82 4.70
CA SER A 488 58.38 -16.09 5.41
C SER A 488 59.27 -17.05 4.63
N ASN A 489 60.11 -17.78 5.37
CA ASN A 489 60.89 -18.92 4.85
C ASN A 489 60.30 -20.28 5.28
N SER A 490 59.18 -20.31 6.02
CA SER A 490 58.56 -21.58 6.43
C SER A 490 57.87 -22.24 5.23
N PRO A 491 58.09 -23.55 4.96
CA PRO A 491 57.47 -24.26 3.85
C PRO A 491 55.97 -24.51 4.03
N THR A 492 55.41 -24.19 5.20
CA THR A 492 53.97 -24.34 5.53
C THR A 492 53.26 -23.01 5.78
N ALA A 493 53.97 -21.87 5.70
CA ALA A 493 53.39 -20.56 5.94
C ALA A 493 52.25 -20.23 4.98
N THR A 494 51.20 -19.59 5.49
CA THR A 494 50.10 -19.05 4.70
C THR A 494 49.79 -17.60 5.06
N ALA A 495 49.29 -16.86 4.08
CA ALA A 495 48.62 -15.57 4.26
C ALA A 495 47.26 -15.63 3.58
N SER A 496 46.20 -15.35 4.31
CA SER A 496 44.80 -15.47 3.87
C SER A 496 44.09 -14.14 4.02
N PHE A 497 43.22 -13.81 3.06
CA PHE A 497 42.50 -12.53 3.00
C PHE A 497 41.11 -12.77 2.41
N THR A 498 40.08 -12.31 3.13
CA THR A 498 38.67 -12.47 2.76
C THR A 498 38.10 -11.13 2.31
N PHE A 499 37.51 -11.11 1.12
CA PHE A 499 37.05 -9.91 0.44
C PHE A 499 35.69 -10.13 -0.23
N THR A 500 35.02 -9.05 -0.59
CA THR A 500 33.79 -9.03 -1.36
C THR A 500 34.02 -8.27 -2.67
N GLY A 501 33.62 -8.87 -3.79
CA GLY A 501 33.80 -8.29 -5.12
C GLY A 501 34.10 -9.33 -6.21
N THR A 502 34.22 -8.89 -7.46
CA THR A 502 34.39 -9.77 -8.63
C THR A 502 35.85 -9.94 -9.07
N ALA A 503 36.80 -9.33 -8.37
CA ALA A 503 38.21 -9.30 -8.76
C ALA A 503 39.16 -9.19 -7.56
N ILE A 504 40.37 -9.72 -7.72
CA ILE A 504 41.44 -9.70 -6.72
C ILE A 504 42.81 -9.71 -7.40
N GLN A 505 43.77 -8.99 -6.83
CA GLN A 505 45.17 -9.02 -7.21
C GLN A 505 46.05 -9.29 -5.98
N TRP A 506 47.14 -10.02 -6.20
CA TRP A 506 48.21 -10.17 -5.23
C TRP A 506 49.43 -9.38 -5.71
N ILE A 507 49.79 -8.36 -4.94
CA ILE A 507 51.00 -7.57 -5.12
C ILE A 507 52.14 -8.22 -4.33
N SER A 508 53.29 -8.37 -4.97
CA SER A 508 54.50 -8.92 -4.36
C SER A 508 55.73 -8.40 -5.08
N ARG A 509 56.89 -8.58 -4.47
CA ARG A 509 58.18 -8.40 -5.13
C ARG A 509 58.67 -9.72 -5.76
N LYS A 510 59.41 -9.59 -6.86
CA LYS A 510 60.14 -10.69 -7.51
C LYS A 510 61.64 -10.53 -7.27
N THR A 511 62.30 -11.55 -6.74
CA THR A 511 63.72 -11.51 -6.33
C THR A 511 64.44 -12.83 -6.58
N GLY A 512 65.77 -12.83 -6.49
CA GLY A 512 66.57 -14.05 -6.62
C GLY A 512 66.33 -15.10 -5.52
N ALA A 513 65.81 -14.68 -4.36
CA ALA A 513 65.50 -15.53 -3.21
C ALA A 513 64.03 -15.99 -3.15
N SER A 514 63.18 -15.54 -4.07
CA SER A 514 61.74 -15.82 -4.05
C SER A 514 61.43 -17.26 -4.44
N GLY A 515 60.56 -17.90 -3.65
CA GLY A 515 60.07 -19.26 -3.88
C GLY A 515 58.85 -19.36 -4.79
N ILE A 516 58.42 -20.60 -5.01
CA ILE A 516 57.16 -20.93 -5.67
C ILE A 516 56.06 -20.96 -4.61
N ASN A 517 54.96 -20.27 -4.88
CA ASN A 517 53.79 -20.21 -3.99
C ASN A 517 52.56 -20.77 -4.65
N ASP A 518 51.77 -21.54 -3.90
CA ASP A 518 50.46 -21.98 -4.36
C ASP A 518 49.42 -20.92 -3.97
N VAL A 519 48.58 -20.53 -4.94
CA VAL A 519 47.46 -19.62 -4.72
C VAL A 519 46.19 -20.44 -4.70
N TYR A 520 45.39 -20.24 -3.66
CA TYR A 520 44.07 -20.81 -3.50
C TYR A 520 43.04 -19.68 -3.53
N LEU A 521 41.90 -19.92 -4.18
CA LEU A 521 40.68 -19.13 -4.04
C LEU A 521 39.60 -20.07 -3.51
N ASP A 522 38.92 -19.66 -2.44
CA ASP A 522 37.79 -20.38 -1.85
C ASP A 522 38.13 -21.84 -1.51
N GLY A 523 39.32 -22.04 -0.95
CA GLY A 523 39.88 -23.35 -0.61
C GLY A 523 40.39 -24.18 -1.81
N THR A 524 40.10 -23.76 -3.04
CA THR A 524 40.51 -24.46 -4.28
C THR A 524 41.82 -23.90 -4.81
N LYS A 525 42.79 -24.76 -5.13
CA LYS A 525 44.07 -24.31 -5.72
C LYS A 525 43.86 -23.84 -7.16
N VAL A 526 44.15 -22.57 -7.43
CA VAL A 526 43.97 -21.93 -8.74
C VAL A 526 45.29 -21.66 -9.47
N ALA A 527 46.42 -21.54 -8.77
CA ALA A 527 47.72 -21.34 -9.43
C ALA A 527 48.92 -21.85 -8.60
N SER A 528 50.06 -22.01 -9.27
CA SER A 528 51.39 -22.06 -8.66
C SER A 528 52.25 -20.97 -9.30
N ILE A 529 52.67 -19.97 -8.52
CA ILE A 529 53.34 -18.77 -8.99
C ILE A 529 54.83 -18.83 -8.65
N ASP A 530 55.68 -18.82 -9.67
CA ASP A 530 57.12 -18.61 -9.54
C ASP A 530 57.44 -17.10 -9.53
N ARG A 531 57.91 -16.62 -8.38
CA ARG A 531 58.23 -15.21 -8.15
C ARG A 531 59.72 -14.90 -8.32
N TYR A 532 60.52 -15.81 -8.87
CA TYR A 532 61.93 -15.53 -9.17
C TYR A 532 62.10 -14.35 -10.15
N SER A 533 63.14 -13.55 -9.92
CA SER A 533 63.74 -12.68 -10.92
C SER A 533 65.21 -12.43 -10.59
N ALA A 534 66.08 -12.43 -11.60
CA ALA A 534 67.52 -12.19 -11.41
C ALA A 534 67.82 -10.77 -10.91
N THR A 535 66.96 -9.80 -11.23
CA THR A 535 66.97 -8.44 -10.68
C THR A 535 65.71 -8.19 -9.85
N GLY A 536 65.83 -7.41 -8.77
CA GLY A 536 64.68 -7.10 -7.91
C GLY A 536 63.63 -6.27 -8.64
N LYS A 537 62.36 -6.68 -8.56
CA LYS A 537 61.20 -5.90 -9.01
C LYS A 537 60.18 -5.80 -7.89
N PHE A 538 59.77 -4.59 -7.54
CA PHE A 538 58.83 -4.28 -6.45
C PHE A 538 57.42 -4.02 -6.99
N GLN A 539 56.38 -4.07 -6.14
CA GLN A 539 54.98 -3.76 -6.51
C GLN A 539 54.49 -4.47 -7.78
N GLN A 540 54.82 -5.76 -7.95
CA GLN A 540 54.40 -6.54 -9.12
C GLN A 540 53.09 -7.26 -8.83
N VAL A 541 52.10 -7.13 -9.71
CA VAL A 541 50.95 -8.04 -9.75
C VAL A 541 51.48 -9.43 -10.13
N VAL A 542 51.62 -10.31 -9.14
CA VAL A 542 52.13 -11.69 -9.34
C VAL A 542 51.02 -12.71 -9.54
N TYR A 543 49.78 -12.35 -9.18
CA TYR A 543 48.56 -13.09 -9.49
C TYR A 543 47.39 -12.10 -9.60
N GLN A 544 46.44 -12.38 -10.48
CA GLN A 544 45.17 -11.66 -10.56
C GLN A 544 44.04 -12.59 -11.00
N ASN A 545 42.82 -12.28 -10.57
CA ASN A 545 41.58 -12.76 -11.17
C ASN A 545 40.62 -11.56 -11.32
N THR A 546 39.95 -11.45 -12.46
CA THR A 546 39.07 -10.32 -12.84
C THR A 546 37.66 -10.76 -13.21
N SER A 547 37.31 -12.01 -12.93
CA SER A 547 36.07 -12.65 -13.39
C SER A 547 35.53 -13.63 -12.35
N LEU A 548 35.65 -13.27 -11.08
CA LEU A 548 34.94 -13.95 -10.00
C LEU A 548 33.45 -13.62 -10.09
N THR A 549 32.62 -14.53 -9.59
CA THR A 549 31.22 -14.25 -9.30
C THR A 549 31.10 -13.07 -8.34
N ALA A 550 29.98 -12.35 -8.35
CA ALA A 550 29.73 -11.38 -7.29
C ALA A 550 29.45 -12.14 -5.98
N GLY A 551 30.28 -11.93 -4.96
CA GLY A 551 30.16 -12.64 -3.68
C GLY A 551 31.33 -12.39 -2.74
N THR A 552 31.36 -13.16 -1.66
CA THR A 552 32.48 -13.21 -0.71
C THR A 552 33.46 -14.29 -1.13
N HIS A 553 34.74 -13.93 -1.20
CA HIS A 553 35.83 -14.78 -1.65
C HIS A 553 36.99 -14.73 -0.67
N THR A 554 37.77 -15.81 -0.59
CA THR A 554 39.00 -15.88 0.22
C THR A 554 40.18 -16.28 -0.64
N ILE A 555 41.15 -15.38 -0.79
CA ILE A 555 42.46 -15.72 -1.37
C ILE A 555 43.39 -16.22 -0.27
N THR A 556 44.09 -17.32 -0.54
CA THR A 556 45.14 -17.84 0.35
C THR A 556 46.43 -18.09 -0.44
N ILE A 557 47.49 -17.43 -0.02
CA ILE A 557 48.85 -17.64 -0.52
C ILE A 557 49.53 -18.65 0.39
N LYS A 558 49.99 -19.76 -0.17
CA LYS A 558 50.64 -20.86 0.56
C LYS A 558 52.09 -21.03 0.12
N ALA A 559 53.01 -21.10 1.09
CA ALA A 559 54.38 -21.52 0.86
C ALA A 559 54.42 -22.99 0.42
N THR A 560 55.34 -23.32 -0.49
CA THR A 560 55.58 -24.71 -0.91
C THR A 560 56.92 -25.27 -0.47
N GLY A 561 57.81 -24.40 0.05
CA GLY A 561 59.24 -24.70 0.25
C GLY A 561 60.05 -24.89 -1.03
N LYS A 562 59.40 -24.91 -2.21
CA LYS A 562 60.04 -25.13 -3.52
C LYS A 562 60.52 -23.82 -4.13
N LYS A 563 61.51 -23.94 -5.00
CA LYS A 563 62.09 -22.86 -5.81
C LYS A 563 62.51 -23.41 -7.17
N ASN A 564 62.66 -22.56 -8.18
CA ASN A 564 63.27 -22.99 -9.43
C ASN A 564 64.81 -23.19 -9.28
N ALA A 565 65.45 -23.69 -10.34
CA ALA A 565 66.89 -23.96 -10.34
C ALA A 565 67.76 -22.70 -10.20
N SER A 566 67.31 -21.56 -10.75
CA SER A 566 68.03 -20.28 -10.78
C SER A 566 67.87 -19.44 -9.50
N ALA A 567 66.87 -19.74 -8.68
CA ALA A 567 66.63 -19.08 -7.39
C ALA A 567 67.61 -19.56 -6.31
N ASN A 568 68.02 -18.68 -5.40
CA ASN A 568 68.91 -18.98 -4.27
C ASN A 568 68.16 -19.16 -2.93
N GLY A 569 66.83 -19.03 -2.92
CA GLY A 569 65.96 -19.24 -1.76
C GLY A 569 64.53 -19.65 -2.16
N SER A 570 63.69 -19.96 -1.19
CA SER A 570 62.28 -20.32 -1.35
C SER A 570 61.31 -19.37 -0.62
N MET A 571 61.73 -18.11 -0.45
CA MET A 571 61.07 -17.11 0.37
C MET A 571 59.69 -16.72 -0.18
N THR A 572 58.66 -16.78 0.68
CA THR A 572 57.31 -16.25 0.42
C THR A 572 57.26 -14.78 0.80
N ILE A 573 56.68 -13.92 -0.05
CA ILE A 573 56.61 -12.46 0.20
C ILE A 573 55.24 -11.92 -0.22
N LEU A 574 54.61 -11.15 0.66
CA LEU A 574 53.35 -10.44 0.43
C LEU A 574 53.60 -8.94 0.65
N ASP A 575 53.27 -8.14 -0.37
CA ASP A 575 53.35 -6.67 -0.38
C ASP A 575 51.94 -6.13 -0.04
N ALA A 576 50.96 -6.39 -0.91
CA ALA A 576 49.55 -6.08 -0.66
C ALA A 576 48.59 -7.06 -1.37
N PHE A 577 47.32 -7.05 -0.97
CA PHE A 577 46.20 -7.46 -1.83
C PHE A 577 45.47 -6.23 -2.35
N VAL A 578 44.94 -6.29 -3.57
CA VAL A 578 44.11 -5.23 -4.14
C VAL A 578 42.80 -5.83 -4.65
N VAL A 579 41.68 -5.27 -4.19
CA VAL A 579 40.33 -5.57 -4.68
C VAL A 579 39.95 -4.43 -5.64
N PRO A 580 40.00 -4.63 -6.98
CA PRO A 580 39.74 -3.56 -7.94
C PRO A 580 38.25 -3.23 -8.07
N ASP A 581 37.93 -1.95 -8.26
CA ASP A 581 36.56 -1.55 -8.63
C ASP A 581 36.27 -1.93 -10.08
N THR A 582 35.41 -2.92 -10.29
CA THR A 582 35.01 -3.37 -11.62
C THR A 582 33.82 -2.58 -12.21
N ARG A 583 33.27 -1.62 -11.46
CA ARG A 583 32.06 -0.86 -11.83
C ARG A 583 32.35 0.36 -12.71
N ILE A 584 33.62 0.56 -13.09
CA ILE A 584 34.08 1.67 -13.92
C ILE A 584 33.49 1.56 -15.34
N VAL A 585 32.69 2.55 -15.72
CA VAL A 585 32.14 2.66 -17.08
C VAL A 585 33.23 3.15 -18.03
N LYS A 586 33.40 2.41 -19.14
CA LYS A 586 34.42 2.65 -20.18
C LYS A 586 33.79 3.07 -21.49
N SER A 587 34.61 3.63 -22.38
CA SER A 587 34.24 3.93 -23.77
C SER A 587 33.00 4.82 -23.88
N LEU A 588 32.88 5.83 -23.01
CA LEU A 588 31.78 6.80 -23.06
C LEU A 588 31.94 7.70 -24.29
N GLU A 589 31.03 7.53 -25.23
CA GLU A 589 30.91 8.35 -26.44
C GLU A 589 29.64 9.20 -26.39
N GLY A 590 29.64 10.29 -27.16
CA GLY A 590 28.49 11.19 -27.23
C GLY A 590 28.38 11.91 -28.57
N LYS A 591 27.15 12.05 -29.05
CA LYS A 591 26.81 12.59 -30.38
C LYS A 591 25.59 13.52 -30.29
N ALA A 592 25.65 14.65 -30.99
CA ALA A 592 24.49 15.53 -31.14
C ALA A 592 23.40 14.88 -32.01
N THR A 593 22.15 15.02 -31.59
CA THR A 593 20.96 14.56 -32.32
C THR A 593 20.02 15.74 -32.60
N THR A 594 18.96 15.51 -33.36
CA THR A 594 17.93 16.53 -33.65
C THR A 594 17.16 16.98 -32.40
N SER A 595 17.14 16.15 -31.35
CA SER A 595 16.36 16.35 -30.11
C SER A 595 17.21 16.49 -28.85
N GLY A 596 18.56 16.43 -28.95
CA GLY A 596 19.43 16.46 -27.77
C GLY A 596 20.84 15.91 -28.02
N ILE A 597 21.38 15.20 -27.02
CA ILE A 597 22.66 14.49 -27.09
C ILE A 597 22.44 13.02 -26.76
N SER A 598 22.78 12.12 -27.69
CA SER A 598 22.82 10.68 -27.45
C SER A 598 24.19 10.27 -26.91
N LEU A 599 24.21 9.49 -25.84
CA LEU A 599 25.38 8.92 -25.20
C LEU A 599 25.34 7.38 -25.30
N THR A 600 26.50 6.76 -25.45
CA THR A 600 26.69 5.30 -25.48
C THR A 600 27.97 4.92 -24.76
N TRP A 601 27.99 3.76 -24.09
CA TRP A 601 29.16 3.29 -23.36
C TRP A 601 29.26 1.76 -23.34
N GLU A 602 30.38 1.22 -22.87
CA GLU A 602 30.56 -0.21 -22.66
C GLU A 602 29.72 -0.69 -21.46
N ALA A 603 28.91 -1.73 -21.64
CA ALA A 603 28.06 -2.26 -20.58
C ALA A 603 28.90 -2.90 -19.46
N VAL A 604 28.69 -2.45 -18.22
CA VAL A 604 29.29 -3.02 -17.03
C VAL A 604 28.51 -4.27 -16.63
N SER A 605 29.21 -5.39 -16.45
CA SER A 605 28.59 -6.65 -16.02
C SER A 605 27.93 -6.52 -14.65
N ASN A 606 26.76 -7.12 -14.48
CA ASN A 606 25.93 -7.07 -13.26
C ASN A 606 25.44 -5.65 -12.84
N ALA A 607 25.52 -4.65 -13.72
CA ALA A 607 24.93 -3.35 -13.46
C ALA A 607 23.39 -3.42 -13.50
N ALA A 608 22.76 -3.05 -12.38
CA ALA A 608 21.31 -2.84 -12.28
C ALA A 608 20.86 -1.60 -13.07
N GLY A 609 21.78 -0.67 -13.34
CA GLY A 609 21.59 0.45 -14.25
C GLY A 609 22.77 1.43 -14.19
N TYR A 610 22.56 2.64 -14.68
CA TYR A 610 23.57 3.70 -14.74
C TYR A 610 22.97 5.06 -14.36
N ASN A 611 23.75 5.89 -13.67
CA ASN A 611 23.46 7.31 -13.49
C ASN A 611 24.36 8.16 -14.39
N VAL A 612 23.73 9.10 -15.10
CA VAL A 612 24.34 9.96 -16.10
C VAL A 612 24.42 11.38 -15.52
N TYR A 613 25.63 11.90 -15.44
CA TYR A 613 25.94 13.22 -14.91
C TYR A 613 26.28 14.19 -16.03
N ARG A 614 25.84 15.44 -15.90
CA ARG A 614 26.05 16.52 -16.87
C ARG A 614 26.58 17.78 -16.20
N SER A 615 27.55 18.42 -16.83
CA SER A 615 28.00 19.80 -16.58
C SER A 615 27.77 20.66 -17.82
N SER A 616 27.45 21.93 -17.62
CA SER A 616 27.40 22.95 -18.68
C SER A 616 28.45 24.04 -18.40
N ASN A 617 29.34 24.33 -19.36
CA ASN A 617 30.35 25.39 -19.28
C ASN A 617 31.12 25.47 -17.93
N GLY A 618 31.53 24.32 -17.38
CA GLY A 618 32.36 24.26 -16.17
C GLY A 618 31.61 24.32 -14.83
N THR A 619 30.27 24.29 -14.85
CA THR A 619 29.45 24.13 -13.63
C THR A 619 29.64 22.75 -12.98
N ALA A 620 29.24 22.60 -11.71
CA ALA A 620 29.22 21.31 -11.03
C ALA A 620 28.34 20.29 -11.80
N SER A 621 28.77 19.03 -11.82
CA SER A 621 28.03 17.98 -12.54
C SER A 621 26.81 17.51 -11.74
N THR A 622 25.64 17.46 -12.37
CA THR A 622 24.39 16.99 -11.76
C THR A 622 23.82 15.78 -12.51
N PRO A 623 23.11 14.85 -11.84
CA PRO A 623 22.44 13.75 -12.52
C PRO A 623 21.30 14.27 -13.42
N VAL A 624 21.17 13.71 -14.62
CA VAL A 624 20.12 14.10 -15.60
C VAL A 624 19.02 13.07 -15.79
N ASN A 625 19.18 11.88 -15.23
CA ASN A 625 18.17 10.84 -15.17
C ASN A 625 17.56 10.78 -13.75
N SER A 626 16.23 10.68 -13.65
CA SER A 626 15.50 10.58 -12.36
C SER A 626 15.38 9.15 -11.84
N ALA A 627 15.61 8.16 -12.70
CA ALA A 627 15.70 6.74 -12.39
C ALA A 627 16.87 6.13 -13.15
N ALA A 628 17.45 5.04 -12.62
CA ALA A 628 18.60 4.38 -13.21
C ALA A 628 18.36 3.98 -14.67
N VAL A 629 19.28 4.34 -15.57
CA VAL A 629 19.21 3.94 -16.98
C VAL A 629 19.63 2.48 -17.08
N THR A 630 18.79 1.58 -17.56
CA THR A 630 19.11 0.13 -17.60
C THR A 630 19.92 -0.29 -18.83
N ALA A 631 19.84 0.47 -19.93
CA ALA A 631 20.63 0.23 -21.13
C ALA A 631 21.96 1.01 -21.09
N ALA A 632 23.00 0.51 -21.78
CA ALA A 632 24.28 1.19 -21.94
C ALA A 632 24.24 2.36 -22.96
N LYS A 633 23.13 3.11 -22.95
CA LYS A 633 22.85 4.27 -23.81
C LYS A 633 21.85 5.21 -23.13
N PHE A 634 22.00 6.50 -23.34
CA PHE A 634 21.08 7.53 -22.85
C PHE A 634 20.87 8.61 -23.92
N THR A 635 19.78 9.37 -23.86
CA THR A 635 19.59 10.56 -24.70
C THR A 635 19.11 11.70 -23.82
N ASP A 636 19.98 12.69 -23.65
CA ASP A 636 19.66 13.91 -22.92
C ASP A 636 18.96 14.89 -23.86
N THR A 637 17.65 15.06 -23.68
CA THR A 637 16.84 16.04 -24.40
C THR A 637 16.71 17.38 -23.65
N GLY A 638 17.23 17.48 -22.42
CA GLY A 638 17.13 18.65 -21.55
C GLY A 638 18.25 19.67 -21.81
N VAL A 639 18.66 19.84 -23.07
CA VAL A 639 19.85 20.60 -23.49
C VAL A 639 19.50 21.72 -24.46
N THR A 640 20.20 22.84 -24.34
CA THR A 640 20.03 24.01 -25.20
C THR A 640 20.88 23.86 -26.47
N ALA A 641 20.35 24.22 -27.63
CA ALA A 641 21.04 24.16 -28.92
C ALA A 641 22.28 25.09 -28.99
N GLY A 642 23.36 24.62 -29.62
CA GLY A 642 24.63 25.35 -29.74
C GLY A 642 25.49 25.46 -28.45
N ILE A 643 25.16 24.72 -27.39
CA ILE A 643 25.87 24.73 -26.10
C ILE A 643 26.71 23.45 -25.93
N ALA A 644 27.88 23.60 -25.28
CA ALA A 644 28.74 22.47 -24.92
C ALA A 644 28.36 21.90 -23.54
N TYR A 645 28.22 20.58 -23.47
CA TYR A 645 27.93 19.83 -22.27
C TYR A 645 28.97 18.72 -22.08
N THR A 646 29.42 18.54 -20.85
CA THR A 646 30.35 17.47 -20.46
C THR A 646 29.61 16.44 -19.64
N TYR A 647 29.71 15.17 -20.04
CA TYR A 647 29.03 14.05 -19.40
C TYR A 647 30.00 13.08 -18.75
N LYS A 648 29.55 12.45 -17.66
CA LYS A 648 30.16 11.27 -17.03
C LYS A 648 29.07 10.26 -16.71
N VAL A 649 29.41 8.97 -16.69
CA VAL A 649 28.46 7.91 -16.32
C VAL A 649 29.04 7.07 -15.19
N ARG A 650 28.18 6.65 -14.25
CA ARG A 650 28.48 5.71 -13.17
C ARG A 650 27.56 4.49 -13.32
N ALA A 651 28.12 3.28 -13.19
CA ALA A 651 27.29 2.08 -13.09
C ALA A 651 26.74 1.93 -11.67
N ILE A 652 25.56 1.34 -11.54
CA ILE A 652 24.92 0.99 -10.28
C ILE A 652 24.93 -0.53 -10.16
N VAL A 653 25.60 -1.05 -9.13
CA VAL A 653 25.64 -2.49 -8.81
C VAL A 653 25.16 -2.64 -7.37
N ASN A 654 24.21 -3.55 -7.14
CA ASN A 654 23.61 -3.79 -5.81
C ASN A 654 23.17 -2.50 -5.08
N GLY A 655 22.53 -1.59 -5.81
CA GLY A 655 22.06 -0.29 -5.29
C GLY A 655 23.14 0.78 -5.10
N SER A 656 24.43 0.45 -5.24
CA SER A 656 25.55 1.37 -5.03
C SER A 656 26.17 1.87 -6.33
N GLU A 657 26.52 3.15 -6.39
CA GLU A 657 27.24 3.73 -7.53
C GLU A 657 28.73 3.40 -7.52
N GLY A 658 29.24 3.01 -8.69
CA GLY A 658 30.65 2.90 -8.99
C GLY A 658 31.34 4.24 -9.31
N PRO A 659 32.63 4.20 -9.68
CA PRO A 659 33.39 5.36 -10.07
C PRO A 659 32.85 5.97 -11.38
N ALA A 660 33.04 7.28 -11.54
CA ALA A 660 32.66 7.96 -12.77
C ALA A 660 33.59 7.60 -13.92
N SER A 661 33.03 7.43 -15.11
CA SER A 661 33.77 7.31 -16.37
C SER A 661 34.69 8.51 -16.61
N ASP A 662 35.62 8.33 -17.56
CA ASP A 662 36.23 9.46 -18.26
C ASP A 662 35.13 10.34 -18.88
N PRO A 663 35.31 11.68 -18.88
CA PRO A 663 34.29 12.59 -19.38
C PRO A 663 34.29 12.72 -20.90
N VAL A 664 33.10 12.80 -21.50
CA VAL A 664 32.93 13.20 -22.91
C VAL A 664 32.29 14.59 -23.01
N THR A 665 32.82 15.46 -23.87
CA THR A 665 32.24 16.78 -24.14
C THR A 665 31.62 16.83 -25.52
N VAL A 666 30.31 17.09 -25.58
CA VAL A 666 29.53 17.16 -26.81
C VAL A 666 28.91 18.55 -26.91
N THR A 667 28.81 19.08 -28.13
CA THR A 667 28.11 20.36 -28.38
C THR A 667 26.85 20.05 -29.15
N THR A 668 25.71 20.50 -28.63
CA THR A 668 24.42 20.35 -29.31
C THR A 668 24.45 21.03 -30.67
N ALA A 669 23.78 20.43 -31.64
CA ALA A 669 23.63 21.03 -32.96
C ALA A 669 22.88 22.36 -32.87
N ALA A 670 23.36 23.36 -33.61
CA ALA A 670 22.75 24.69 -33.67
C ALA A 670 21.39 24.66 -34.39
N GLY A 671 20.41 25.39 -33.87
CA GLY A 671 19.08 25.50 -34.49
C GLY A 671 19.01 26.59 -35.59
N PRO A 672 17.81 26.92 -36.09
CA PRO A 672 17.61 28.06 -36.97
C PRO A 672 18.05 29.39 -36.34
N GLY A 673 18.90 30.14 -37.05
CA GLY A 673 19.50 31.38 -36.55
C GLY A 673 20.71 31.82 -37.38
N THR A 674 21.29 32.96 -37.02
CA THR A 674 22.60 33.41 -37.50
C THR A 674 23.61 33.26 -36.37
N TYR A 675 24.76 32.67 -36.68
CA TYR A 675 25.85 32.39 -35.76
C TYR A 675 27.09 33.11 -36.27
N GLU A 676 27.47 34.17 -35.56
CA GLU A 676 28.61 35.02 -35.88
C GLU A 676 29.94 34.30 -35.63
N ASN A 677 31.01 34.78 -36.24
CA ASN A 677 32.34 34.14 -36.26
C ASN A 677 32.95 33.82 -34.89
N ASP A 678 32.52 34.47 -33.82
CA ASP A 678 32.99 34.29 -32.44
C ASP A 678 32.10 33.35 -31.60
N HIS A 679 30.98 32.88 -32.16
CA HIS A 679 30.05 32.00 -31.46
C HIS A 679 30.65 30.60 -31.18
N GLN A 680 30.55 30.14 -29.94
CA GLN A 680 31.12 28.87 -29.41
C GLN A 680 30.75 27.57 -30.17
N ALA A 681 29.69 27.60 -30.98
CA ALA A 681 29.29 26.50 -31.85
C ALA A 681 30.14 26.37 -33.12
N ILE A 682 30.92 27.40 -33.50
CA ILE A 682 31.86 27.34 -34.60
C ILE A 682 33.21 26.83 -34.08
N ARG A 683 33.69 25.73 -34.68
CA ARG A 683 34.93 25.04 -34.33
C ARG A 683 36.02 25.38 -35.34
N TYR A 684 36.98 26.18 -34.92
CA TYR A 684 38.17 26.48 -35.71
C TYR A 684 39.29 25.49 -35.42
N THR A 685 40.00 25.04 -36.46
CA THR A 685 41.23 24.24 -36.35
C THR A 685 42.34 24.90 -37.15
N GLY A 686 43.57 24.83 -36.64
CA GLY A 686 44.70 25.62 -37.13
C GLY A 686 44.72 27.05 -36.56
N THR A 687 45.65 27.89 -37.03
CA THR A 687 45.78 29.27 -36.56
C THR A 687 44.74 30.17 -37.23
N TRP A 688 43.90 30.82 -36.42
CA TRP A 688 42.92 31.82 -36.83
C TRP A 688 43.10 33.10 -36.02
N THR A 689 42.72 34.24 -36.59
CA THR A 689 42.57 35.51 -35.88
C THR A 689 41.17 36.09 -36.09
N THR A 690 40.69 36.87 -35.14
CA THR A 690 39.36 37.51 -35.17
C THR A 690 39.47 39.04 -35.07
N PRO A 691 39.81 39.75 -36.17
CA PRO A 691 39.86 41.20 -36.18
C PRO A 691 38.46 41.82 -36.05
N THR A 692 38.35 42.92 -35.31
CA THR A 692 37.13 43.72 -35.24
C THR A 692 36.88 44.48 -36.55
N SER A 693 35.61 44.64 -36.93
CA SER A 693 35.19 45.29 -38.17
C SER A 693 33.72 45.67 -38.11
N SER A 694 33.40 46.96 -38.24
CA SER A 694 32.02 47.45 -38.33
C SER A 694 31.31 47.08 -39.65
N ASN A 695 32.07 46.62 -40.66
CA ASN A 695 31.52 46.24 -41.97
C ASN A 695 31.00 44.80 -42.01
N ASP A 696 31.50 43.93 -41.14
CA ASP A 696 31.17 42.51 -41.07
C ASP A 696 30.02 42.24 -40.06
N SER A 697 29.50 41.02 -40.04
CA SER A 697 28.41 40.59 -39.15
C SER A 697 28.95 40.43 -37.72
N GLY A 698 28.10 40.58 -36.70
CA GLY A 698 28.53 40.62 -35.29
C GLY A 698 29.53 41.73 -34.87
N GLY A 699 30.13 42.48 -35.81
CA GLY A 699 31.21 43.43 -35.55
C GLY A 699 32.64 42.85 -35.65
N SER A 700 32.81 41.63 -36.17
CA SER A 700 34.13 41.02 -36.41
C SER A 700 34.08 39.99 -37.54
N TYR A 701 35.19 39.30 -37.82
CA TYR A 701 35.22 38.13 -38.70
C TYR A 701 36.39 37.22 -38.28
N ALA A 702 36.30 35.91 -38.55
CA ALA A 702 37.43 35.00 -38.35
C ALA A 702 38.22 34.84 -39.65
N THR A 703 39.55 34.92 -39.61
CA THR A 703 40.43 34.76 -40.79
C THR A 703 41.63 33.85 -40.54
N SER A 704 42.05 33.11 -41.57
CA SER A 704 43.31 32.35 -41.59
C SER A 704 43.96 32.37 -42.96
N ASN A 705 45.29 32.30 -43.01
CA ASN A 705 46.08 32.16 -44.24
C ASN A 705 46.62 30.74 -44.44
N SER A 706 46.27 29.78 -43.57
CA SER A 706 46.79 28.41 -43.63
C SER A 706 45.92 27.50 -44.53
N PRO A 707 46.52 26.70 -45.44
CA PRO A 707 45.80 25.66 -46.20
C PRO A 707 45.37 24.46 -45.34
N ALA A 708 45.84 24.38 -44.09
CA ALA A 708 45.39 23.36 -43.14
C ALA A 708 44.25 23.85 -42.24
N ALA A 709 43.91 25.14 -42.29
CA ALA A 709 42.88 25.71 -41.42
C ALA A 709 41.47 25.33 -41.87
N THR A 710 40.64 24.96 -40.89
CA THR A 710 39.21 24.67 -41.09
C THR A 710 38.35 25.43 -40.09
N ALA A 711 37.12 25.72 -40.51
CA ALA A 711 36.04 26.20 -39.66
C ALA A 711 34.84 25.27 -39.86
N SER A 712 34.41 24.59 -38.81
CA SER A 712 33.31 23.62 -38.82
C SER A 712 32.15 24.10 -37.96
N PHE A 713 30.92 23.85 -38.40
CA PHE A 713 29.71 24.25 -37.70
C PHE A 713 28.64 23.16 -37.86
N THR A 714 28.16 22.63 -36.74
CA THR A 714 27.17 21.55 -36.68
C THR A 714 25.80 22.12 -36.34
N PHE A 715 24.79 21.82 -37.16
CA PHE A 715 23.46 22.41 -37.10
C PHE A 715 22.36 21.36 -37.37
N THR A 716 21.13 21.69 -36.97
CA THR A 716 19.94 20.87 -37.22
C THR A 716 19.06 21.58 -38.25
N GLY A 717 18.97 21.02 -39.46
CA GLY A 717 18.01 21.48 -40.46
C GLY A 717 18.31 21.18 -41.92
N THR A 718 17.34 21.50 -42.77
CA THR A 718 17.31 21.20 -44.21
C THR A 718 18.14 22.15 -45.08
N SER A 719 18.73 23.20 -44.49
CA SER A 719 19.44 24.23 -45.24
C SER A 719 20.50 24.95 -44.40
N ILE A 720 21.51 25.49 -45.09
CA ILE A 720 22.62 26.26 -44.49
C ILE A 720 23.13 27.31 -45.47
N VAL A 721 23.51 28.46 -44.93
CA VAL A 721 24.16 29.57 -45.64
C VAL A 721 25.48 29.88 -44.95
N TRP A 722 26.53 30.12 -45.73
CA TRP A 722 27.80 30.65 -45.26
C TRP A 722 27.98 32.08 -45.79
N THR A 723 28.10 33.02 -44.85
CA THR A 723 28.40 34.42 -45.09
C THR A 723 29.91 34.65 -44.95
N SER A 724 30.47 35.45 -45.85
CA SER A 724 31.87 35.86 -45.82
C SER A 724 32.05 37.22 -46.49
N ARG A 725 33.28 37.70 -46.54
CA ARG A 725 33.70 38.86 -47.32
C ARG A 725 34.42 38.45 -48.59
N ARG A 726 34.34 39.30 -49.62
CA ARG A 726 35.06 39.15 -50.89
C ARG A 726 36.02 40.31 -51.08
N THR A 727 37.31 40.03 -51.22
CA THR A 727 38.38 41.05 -51.28
C THR A 727 39.52 40.60 -52.18
N GLY A 728 40.44 41.53 -52.48
CA GLY A 728 41.66 41.20 -53.24
C GLY A 728 42.53 40.13 -52.56
N ALA A 729 42.47 40.00 -51.24
CA ALA A 729 43.26 39.04 -50.46
C ALA A 729 42.55 37.68 -50.22
N SER A 730 41.33 37.50 -50.73
CA SER A 730 40.52 36.30 -50.49
C SER A 730 40.94 35.14 -51.40
N GLY A 731 41.15 33.96 -50.80
CA GLY A 731 41.51 32.74 -51.51
C GLY A 731 40.31 31.88 -51.92
N ILE A 732 40.64 30.72 -52.49
CA ILE A 732 39.67 29.67 -52.84
C ILE A 732 39.47 28.76 -51.64
N ASN A 733 38.21 28.45 -51.33
CA ASN A 733 37.82 27.63 -50.18
C ASN A 733 36.99 26.42 -50.59
N ASP A 734 37.32 25.26 -50.04
CA ASP A 734 36.52 24.06 -50.20
C ASP A 734 35.43 24.01 -49.13
N VAL A 735 34.20 23.74 -49.57
CA VAL A 735 33.03 23.56 -48.69
C VAL A 735 32.69 22.08 -48.66
N TYR A 736 32.56 21.56 -47.45
CA TYR A 736 32.13 20.20 -47.17
C TYR A 736 30.81 20.23 -46.40
N ILE A 737 29.93 19.28 -46.70
CA ILE A 737 28.75 18.94 -45.90
C ILE A 737 28.90 17.48 -45.50
N ASP A 738 28.81 17.19 -44.21
CA ASP A 738 28.89 15.84 -43.62
C ASP A 738 30.14 15.06 -44.08
N GLY A 739 31.28 15.76 -44.15
CA GLY A 739 32.56 15.22 -44.60
C GLY A 739 32.70 15.08 -46.13
N THR A 740 31.63 15.26 -46.90
CA THR A 740 31.65 15.20 -48.37
C THR A 740 31.91 16.59 -48.95
N LYS A 741 32.88 16.72 -49.86
CA LYS A 741 33.15 18.00 -50.56
C LYS A 741 32.00 18.29 -51.54
N VAL A 742 31.35 19.44 -51.36
CA VAL A 742 30.18 19.87 -52.17
C VAL A 742 30.45 21.09 -53.04
N ALA A 743 31.46 21.91 -52.73
CA ALA A 743 31.85 23.05 -53.57
C ALA A 743 33.32 23.46 -53.40
N SER A 744 33.83 24.22 -54.36
CA SER A 744 35.02 25.08 -54.23
C SER A 744 34.63 26.51 -54.59
N ILE A 745 34.80 27.44 -53.67
CA ILE A 745 34.32 28.82 -53.77
C ILE A 745 35.51 29.78 -53.88
N ASP A 746 35.62 30.47 -55.01
CA ASP A 746 36.51 31.62 -55.17
C ASP A 746 35.83 32.89 -54.63
N ARG A 747 36.40 33.45 -53.55
CA ARG A 747 35.89 34.65 -52.87
C ARG A 747 36.62 35.93 -53.26
N TYR A 748 37.42 35.95 -54.32
CA TYR A 748 38.02 37.19 -54.81
C TYR A 748 36.98 38.25 -55.19
N SER A 749 37.36 39.51 -54.99
CA SER A 749 36.74 40.69 -55.63
C SER A 749 37.75 41.82 -55.68
N ALA A 750 37.81 42.56 -56.80
CA ALA A 750 38.66 43.74 -56.94
C ALA A 750 38.23 44.90 -56.02
N THR A 751 36.95 44.96 -55.66
CA THR A 751 36.37 45.91 -54.70
C THR A 751 35.89 45.14 -53.47
N GLY A 752 36.20 45.62 -52.27
CA GLY A 752 35.79 44.95 -51.03
C GLY A 752 34.26 44.86 -50.90
N GLN A 753 33.76 43.65 -50.65
CA GLN A 753 32.36 43.37 -50.34
C GLN A 753 32.29 42.61 -49.01
N TYR A 754 31.33 42.96 -48.16
CA TYR A 754 31.15 42.42 -46.81
C TYR A 754 29.74 41.84 -46.68
N LYS A 755 29.51 40.94 -45.71
CA LYS A 755 28.20 40.30 -45.47
C LYS A 755 27.63 39.56 -46.70
N VAL A 756 28.50 38.94 -47.49
CA VAL A 756 28.14 38.28 -48.75
C VAL A 756 27.81 36.81 -48.49
N GLU A 757 26.63 36.35 -48.91
CA GLU A 757 26.35 34.91 -49.03
C GLU A 757 27.28 34.32 -50.10
N VAL A 758 28.26 33.52 -49.69
CA VAL A 758 29.26 32.90 -50.59
C VAL A 758 28.95 31.43 -50.86
N TYR A 759 28.10 30.80 -50.06
CA TYR A 759 27.58 29.46 -50.29
C TYR A 759 26.20 29.28 -49.63
N ARG A 760 25.34 28.49 -50.26
CA ARG A 760 24.00 28.13 -49.78
C ARG A 760 23.65 26.70 -50.22
N ASN A 761 23.05 25.93 -49.33
CA ASN A 761 22.38 24.66 -49.63
C ASN A 761 20.95 24.71 -49.06
N THR A 762 19.97 24.25 -49.85
CA THR A 762 18.53 24.28 -49.51
C THR A 762 17.87 22.91 -49.61
N SER A 763 18.64 21.83 -49.77
CA SER A 763 18.13 20.50 -50.10
C SER A 763 18.80 19.40 -49.26
N LEU A 764 19.11 19.71 -48.01
CA LEU A 764 19.51 18.71 -47.02
C LEU A 764 18.27 18.00 -46.48
N SER A 765 18.44 16.74 -46.07
CA SER A 765 17.45 16.03 -45.26
C SER A 765 17.12 16.77 -43.97
N ALA A 766 15.97 16.52 -43.35
CA ALA A 766 15.75 16.96 -41.98
C ALA A 766 16.63 16.13 -41.03
N GLY A 767 17.66 16.75 -40.46
CA GLY A 767 18.65 16.04 -39.64
C GLY A 767 19.70 16.95 -39.02
N VAL A 768 20.66 16.34 -38.32
CA VAL A 768 21.90 17.00 -37.89
C VAL A 768 22.91 16.92 -39.02
N HIS A 769 23.43 18.07 -39.42
CA HIS A 769 24.40 18.25 -40.49
C HIS A 769 25.61 19.05 -39.99
N THR A 770 26.76 18.90 -40.65
CA THR A 770 27.97 19.70 -40.37
C THR A 770 28.49 20.32 -41.66
N ILE A 771 28.56 21.65 -41.70
CA ILE A 771 29.31 22.38 -42.71
C ILE A 771 30.76 22.54 -42.24
N MET A 772 31.73 22.31 -43.13
CA MET A 772 33.14 22.60 -42.90
C MET A 772 33.70 23.40 -44.06
N ILE A 773 34.29 24.55 -43.73
CA ILE A 773 35.02 25.42 -44.66
C ILE A 773 36.51 25.14 -44.50
N LYS A 774 37.20 24.82 -45.58
CA LYS A 774 38.63 24.52 -45.60
C LYS A 774 39.41 25.50 -46.48
N GLY A 775 40.54 25.99 -45.99
CA GLY A 775 41.51 26.72 -46.81
C GLY A 775 42.16 25.81 -47.85
N THR A 776 42.23 26.23 -49.11
CA THR A 776 43.04 25.48 -50.12
C THR A 776 44.48 25.98 -50.20
N GLY A 777 44.77 27.18 -49.67
CA GLY A 777 46.02 27.92 -49.91
C GLY A 777 46.15 28.49 -51.32
N THR A 778 45.23 28.15 -52.23
CA THR A 778 45.20 28.64 -53.61
C THR A 778 44.35 29.91 -53.73
N LYS A 779 44.59 30.65 -54.80
CA LYS A 779 43.91 31.90 -55.17
C LYS A 779 43.91 32.01 -56.69
N ASN A 780 43.00 32.79 -57.27
CA ASN A 780 43.11 33.14 -58.68
C ASN A 780 44.29 34.09 -58.94
N SER A 781 44.57 34.35 -60.23
CA SER A 781 45.69 35.20 -60.67
C SER A 781 45.55 36.67 -60.28
N ALA A 782 44.33 37.19 -60.16
CA ALA A 782 44.05 38.60 -59.84
C ALA A 782 44.02 38.91 -58.33
N ALA A 783 43.93 37.88 -57.48
CA ALA A 783 44.03 37.99 -56.04
C ALA A 783 45.48 38.23 -55.57
N ASN A 784 45.66 39.02 -54.50
CA ASN A 784 46.96 39.27 -53.85
C ASN A 784 47.17 38.44 -52.57
N GLY A 785 46.21 37.61 -52.17
CA GLY A 785 46.30 36.71 -51.03
C GLY A 785 45.38 35.48 -51.17
N SER A 786 45.55 34.50 -50.29
CA SER A 786 44.79 33.24 -50.26
C SER A 786 44.01 33.03 -48.95
N SER A 787 43.61 34.12 -48.30
CA SER A 787 42.96 34.08 -46.99
C SER A 787 41.62 33.34 -47.02
N THR A 788 41.35 32.55 -45.98
CA THR A 788 40.06 31.95 -45.65
C THR A 788 39.38 32.83 -44.60
N ILE A 789 38.12 33.21 -44.83
CA ILE A 789 37.36 34.05 -43.88
C ILE A 789 35.96 33.47 -43.63
N VAL A 790 35.56 33.41 -42.37
CA VAL A 790 34.17 33.18 -41.95
C VAL A 790 33.65 34.46 -41.30
N ASP A 791 32.53 34.97 -41.80
CA ASP A 791 31.77 36.07 -41.19
C ASP A 791 30.66 35.46 -40.30
N SER A 792 29.76 34.69 -40.90
CA SER A 792 28.74 33.96 -40.14
C SER A 792 28.25 32.71 -40.85
N PHE A 793 27.63 31.80 -40.09
CA PHE A 793 26.76 30.76 -40.62
C PHE A 793 25.31 31.07 -40.28
N ARG A 794 24.42 30.93 -41.25
CA ARG A 794 22.98 31.09 -41.04
C ARG A 794 22.25 29.81 -41.39
N VAL A 795 21.57 29.24 -40.40
CA VAL A 795 20.62 28.13 -40.57
C VAL A 795 19.26 28.78 -40.84
N PRO A 796 18.72 28.74 -42.06
CA PRO A 796 17.40 29.28 -42.34
C PRO A 796 16.33 28.56 -41.50
N LYS A 797 15.32 29.31 -41.07
CA LYS A 797 14.11 28.70 -40.51
C LYS A 797 13.39 27.96 -41.64
N PRO A 798 13.01 26.68 -41.48
CA PRO A 798 12.21 25.95 -42.47
C PRO A 798 10.87 26.67 -42.75
N GLU A 799 10.13 26.25 -43.77
CA GLU A 799 8.75 26.70 -43.98
C GLU A 799 7.80 25.90 -43.07
N ALA A 800 6.64 26.46 -42.69
CA ALA A 800 5.74 25.70 -41.81
C ALA A 800 5.09 24.55 -42.60
N PRO A 801 4.86 23.36 -41.99
CA PRO A 801 4.26 22.23 -42.69
C PRO A 801 2.98 22.58 -43.46
N ALA A 802 2.79 21.93 -44.60
CA ALA A 802 1.62 22.11 -45.44
C ALA A 802 0.32 21.80 -44.68
N LYS A 803 -0.79 22.35 -45.17
CA LYS A 803 -2.10 22.05 -44.60
C LYS A 803 -2.47 20.60 -44.93
N LEU A 804 -2.70 19.80 -43.89
CA LEU A 804 -3.21 18.43 -44.04
C LEU A 804 -4.54 18.38 -44.79
N SER A 805 -4.73 17.32 -45.57
CA SER A 805 -5.97 17.06 -46.31
C SER A 805 -6.59 15.72 -45.94
N GLY A 806 -7.88 15.55 -46.22
CA GLY A 806 -8.55 14.27 -46.03
C GLY A 806 -8.72 13.81 -44.58
N VAL A 807 -8.71 14.72 -43.59
CA VAL A 807 -9.04 14.36 -42.20
C VAL A 807 -10.46 13.80 -42.15
N ARG A 808 -10.62 12.63 -41.54
CA ARG A 808 -11.88 11.90 -41.31
C ARG A 808 -11.96 11.47 -39.85
N ALA A 809 -13.18 11.32 -39.36
CA ALA A 809 -13.47 10.72 -38.06
C ALA A 809 -14.67 9.78 -38.24
N ALA A 810 -14.55 8.53 -37.81
CA ALA A 810 -15.57 7.50 -37.91
C ALA A 810 -15.75 6.84 -36.54
N ALA A 811 -16.99 6.60 -36.13
CA ALA A 811 -17.27 5.84 -34.92
C ALA A 811 -17.03 4.35 -35.21
N VAL A 812 -16.47 3.65 -34.24
CA VAL A 812 -16.16 2.23 -34.24
C VAL A 812 -16.49 1.66 -32.85
N ASP A 813 -16.67 0.35 -32.72
CA ASP A 813 -17.23 -0.25 -31.50
C ASP A 813 -16.37 0.00 -30.24
N ASN A 814 -15.07 0.23 -30.42
CA ASN A 814 -14.12 0.58 -29.36
C ASN A 814 -13.84 2.09 -29.20
N GLY A 815 -14.39 2.97 -30.05
CA GLY A 815 -14.19 4.43 -29.95
C GLY A 815 -14.41 5.22 -31.24
N VAL A 816 -13.43 6.05 -31.62
CA VAL A 816 -13.44 6.81 -32.88
C VAL A 816 -12.10 6.71 -33.58
N THR A 817 -12.10 6.17 -34.79
CA THR A 817 -10.94 6.21 -35.70
C THR A 817 -10.86 7.57 -36.39
N VAL A 818 -9.70 8.22 -36.29
CA VAL A 818 -9.36 9.51 -36.90
C VAL A 818 -8.24 9.28 -37.91
N SER A 819 -8.46 9.56 -39.18
CA SER A 819 -7.45 9.35 -40.23
C SER A 819 -7.27 10.57 -41.14
N TRP A 820 -6.12 10.69 -41.80
CA TRP A 820 -5.76 11.84 -42.65
C TRP A 820 -4.82 11.43 -43.78
N LYS A 821 -4.51 12.34 -44.72
CA LYS A 821 -3.41 12.14 -45.68
C LYS A 821 -2.11 12.71 -45.12
N SER A 822 -0.98 12.04 -45.40
CA SER A 822 0.36 12.55 -45.10
C SER A 822 0.59 13.95 -45.68
N SER A 823 1.41 14.76 -44.99
CA SER A 823 1.72 16.14 -45.42
C SER A 823 2.50 16.18 -46.73
N GLY A 824 3.37 15.20 -46.96
CA GLY A 824 4.29 15.15 -48.11
C GLY A 824 5.57 15.99 -47.93
N ASP A 825 5.61 16.91 -46.96
CA ASP A 825 6.80 17.70 -46.64
C ASP A 825 7.90 16.84 -46.00
N ALA A 826 9.13 16.97 -46.50
CA ALA A 826 10.28 16.15 -46.07
C ALA A 826 10.80 16.49 -44.65
N ASP A 827 10.27 17.53 -44.01
CA ASP A 827 10.70 18.03 -42.70
C ASP A 827 9.65 17.81 -41.58
N VAL A 828 8.51 17.18 -41.92
CA VAL A 828 7.48 16.74 -40.97
C VAL A 828 7.94 15.50 -40.21
N THR A 829 7.89 15.59 -38.88
CA THR A 829 8.29 14.51 -37.95
C THR A 829 7.11 13.79 -37.30
N GLY A 830 5.90 14.39 -37.35
CA GLY A 830 4.69 13.75 -36.86
C GLY A 830 3.42 14.56 -37.05
N TYR A 831 2.37 14.13 -36.37
CA TYR A 831 1.06 14.78 -36.36
C TYR A 831 0.56 14.93 -34.94
N LYS A 832 -0.02 16.09 -34.61
CA LYS A 832 -0.73 16.32 -33.35
C LYS A 832 -2.23 16.23 -33.59
N VAL A 833 -2.89 15.31 -32.88
CA VAL A 833 -4.33 15.09 -32.92
C VAL A 833 -4.98 15.74 -31.70
N TYR A 834 -5.98 16.57 -31.93
CA TYR A 834 -6.71 17.31 -30.91
C TYR A 834 -8.20 16.97 -30.97
N ARG A 835 -8.87 17.02 -29.82
CA ARG A 835 -10.31 16.82 -29.64
C ARG A 835 -10.97 18.07 -29.07
N GLY A 836 -12.09 18.47 -29.63
CA GLY A 836 -13.06 19.37 -29.00
C GLY A 836 -14.45 18.75 -29.03
N THR A 837 -15.40 19.36 -28.31
CA THR A 837 -16.83 19.05 -28.50
C THR A 837 -17.43 19.98 -29.56
N ALA A 838 -18.62 19.68 -30.08
CA ALA A 838 -19.29 20.57 -31.03
C ALA A 838 -19.71 21.93 -30.44
N THR A 839 -19.74 22.08 -29.11
CA THR A 839 -20.17 23.30 -28.40
C THR A 839 -19.02 24.05 -27.71
N SER A 840 -17.93 23.38 -27.33
CA SER A 840 -16.75 24.03 -26.74
C SER A 840 -15.73 24.42 -27.82
N GLY A 841 -15.36 25.70 -27.90
CA GLY A 841 -14.24 26.16 -28.75
C GLY A 841 -12.86 25.69 -28.25
N GLU A 842 -12.79 25.10 -27.07
CA GLU A 842 -11.59 24.58 -26.43
C GLU A 842 -11.18 23.22 -26.99
N LEU A 843 -9.87 23.06 -27.25
CA LEU A 843 -9.27 21.88 -27.88
C LEU A 843 -8.23 21.23 -26.98
N SER A 844 -8.43 19.96 -26.63
CA SER A 844 -7.46 19.14 -25.90
C SER A 844 -6.54 18.41 -26.87
N LEU A 845 -5.22 18.44 -26.64
CA LEU A 845 -4.28 17.56 -27.33
C LEU A 845 -4.46 16.13 -26.81
N ILE A 846 -4.96 15.23 -27.66
CA ILE A 846 -5.20 13.82 -27.30
C ILE A 846 -4.03 12.92 -27.72
N ALA A 847 -3.39 13.16 -28.88
CA ALA A 847 -2.26 12.35 -29.32
C ALA A 847 -1.18 13.14 -30.06
N THR A 848 0.03 12.60 -30.06
CA THR A 848 1.11 12.97 -31.00
C THR A 848 1.64 11.67 -31.59
N VAL A 849 1.51 11.51 -32.90
CA VAL A 849 1.87 10.28 -33.63
C VAL A 849 3.00 10.57 -34.63
N PRO A 850 3.89 9.60 -34.95
CA PRO A 850 5.01 9.79 -35.87
C PRO A 850 4.56 10.06 -37.31
N ALA A 851 5.45 10.61 -38.14
CA ALA A 851 5.15 10.98 -39.53
C ALA A 851 4.72 9.79 -40.43
N SER A 852 5.06 8.56 -40.02
CA SER A 852 4.65 7.30 -40.65
C SER A 852 3.19 6.93 -40.40
N GLU A 853 2.57 7.44 -39.34
CA GLU A 853 1.18 7.14 -38.98
C GLU A 853 0.24 8.19 -39.56
N THR A 854 -0.85 7.73 -40.17
CA THR A 854 -1.89 8.60 -40.77
C THR A 854 -3.29 8.32 -40.21
N GLU A 855 -3.33 7.62 -39.07
CA GLU A 855 -4.53 7.16 -38.39
C GLU A 855 -4.28 7.13 -36.87
N PHE A 856 -5.33 7.32 -36.07
CA PHE A 856 -5.34 7.28 -34.61
C PHE A 856 -6.72 6.89 -34.10
N ILE A 857 -6.82 5.94 -33.17
CA ILE A 857 -8.09 5.55 -32.55
C ILE A 857 -8.24 6.24 -31.19
N ASN A 858 -9.19 7.17 -31.10
CA ASN A 858 -9.59 7.78 -29.83
C ASN A 858 -10.61 6.88 -29.11
N VAL A 859 -10.14 6.15 -28.12
CA VAL A 859 -10.95 5.29 -27.23
C VAL A 859 -11.55 6.04 -26.02
N ASP A 860 -11.13 7.29 -25.77
CA ASP A 860 -11.75 8.19 -24.78
C ASP A 860 -12.93 8.96 -25.42
N VAL A 861 -14.04 8.27 -25.64
CA VAL A 861 -15.31 8.86 -26.05
C VAL A 861 -16.46 8.28 -25.21
N LYS A 862 -17.32 9.15 -24.68
CA LYS A 862 -18.44 8.78 -23.79
C LYS A 862 -19.69 9.61 -24.05
N GLY A 863 -20.84 8.96 -24.05
CA GLY A 863 -22.16 9.58 -24.16
C GLY A 863 -22.51 10.10 -25.56
N THR A 864 -23.78 10.46 -25.77
CA THR A 864 -24.30 10.95 -27.06
C THR A 864 -23.75 12.35 -27.40
N LYS A 865 -22.48 12.44 -27.78
CA LYS A 865 -21.75 13.67 -28.01
C LYS A 865 -21.19 13.72 -29.43
N THR A 866 -21.28 14.91 -30.05
CA THR A 866 -20.54 15.18 -31.28
C THR A 866 -19.15 15.67 -30.92
N TYR A 867 -18.15 14.88 -31.26
CA TYR A 867 -16.74 15.21 -31.13
C TYR A 867 -16.24 15.81 -32.44
N ARG A 868 -15.35 16.80 -32.35
CA ARG A 868 -14.62 17.34 -33.50
C ARG A 868 -13.13 17.13 -33.28
N TYR A 869 -12.52 16.44 -34.22
CA TYR A 869 -11.11 16.14 -34.24
C TYR A 869 -10.39 17.09 -35.17
N TYR A 870 -9.19 17.49 -34.78
CA TYR A 870 -8.36 18.40 -35.54
C TYR A 870 -6.94 17.83 -35.59
N VAL A 871 -6.33 17.84 -36.78
CA VAL A 871 -4.97 17.31 -36.97
C VAL A 871 -4.07 18.42 -37.52
N ARG A 872 -2.85 18.53 -37.01
CA ARG A 872 -1.79 19.40 -37.54
C ARG A 872 -0.50 18.62 -37.72
N ALA A 873 0.15 18.75 -38.87
CA ALA A 873 1.51 18.26 -39.06
C ALA A 873 2.48 19.07 -38.20
N VAL A 874 3.52 18.43 -37.66
CA VAL A 874 4.60 19.07 -36.90
C VAL A 874 5.94 18.84 -37.60
N ASP A 875 6.72 19.91 -37.79
CA ASP A 875 8.09 19.82 -38.32
C ASP A 875 9.11 19.42 -37.25
N TYR A 876 10.35 19.17 -37.68
CA TYR A 876 11.47 18.82 -36.77
C TYR A 876 11.86 19.92 -35.77
N ILE A 877 11.34 21.16 -35.90
CA ILE A 877 11.51 22.24 -34.90
C ILE A 877 10.22 22.53 -34.11
N GLY A 878 9.25 21.61 -34.14
CA GLY A 878 8.04 21.66 -33.33
C GLY A 878 6.95 22.63 -33.82
N ARG A 879 7.10 23.27 -34.99
CA ARG A 879 6.05 24.15 -35.53
C ARG A 879 4.96 23.33 -36.21
N LEU A 880 3.75 23.86 -36.12
CA LEU A 880 2.55 23.20 -36.58
C LEU A 880 2.00 23.86 -37.86
N SER A 881 1.46 23.05 -38.78
CA SER A 881 0.82 23.50 -40.02
C SER A 881 -0.15 24.68 -39.78
N PRO A 882 -0.17 25.73 -40.61
CA PRO A 882 -0.69 27.05 -40.22
C PRO A 882 -2.21 27.13 -40.06
N THR A 883 -2.97 26.17 -40.59
CA THR A 883 -4.42 26.08 -40.39
C THR A 883 -4.83 24.70 -39.93
N TRP A 884 -5.91 24.64 -39.16
CA TRP A 884 -6.54 23.40 -38.75
C TRP A 884 -7.22 22.69 -39.94
N THR A 885 -7.11 21.37 -39.98
CA THR A 885 -8.01 20.50 -40.76
C THR A 885 -8.73 19.58 -39.79
N SER A 886 -10.04 19.41 -39.98
CA SER A 886 -10.91 18.79 -38.98
C SER A 886 -11.96 17.87 -39.58
N ALA A 887 -12.38 16.88 -38.80
CA ALA A 887 -13.58 16.09 -39.02
C ALA A 887 -14.44 16.07 -37.76
N SER A 888 -15.76 15.95 -37.93
CA SER A 888 -16.69 15.75 -36.82
C SER A 888 -17.35 14.39 -36.96
N VAL A 889 -17.54 13.72 -35.83
CA VAL A 889 -18.31 12.48 -35.73
C VAL A 889 -19.25 12.60 -34.54
N ARG A 890 -20.48 12.13 -34.72
CA ARG A 890 -21.40 11.92 -33.61
C ARG A 890 -21.14 10.53 -33.06
N VAL A 891 -20.65 10.47 -31.83
CA VAL A 891 -20.60 9.23 -31.07
C VAL A 891 -21.95 9.12 -30.35
N SER A 892 -22.60 7.97 -30.47
CA SER A 892 -23.77 7.64 -29.65
C SER A 892 -23.36 7.56 -28.19
N ALA A 893 -24.31 7.57 -27.25
CA ALA A 893 -23.98 6.98 -25.97
C ALA A 893 -23.51 5.55 -26.22
N TYR A 894 -22.54 5.09 -25.42
CA TYR A 894 -22.53 3.68 -25.09
C TYR A 894 -23.85 3.43 -24.35
N ALA A 895 -24.87 3.01 -25.11
CA ALA A 895 -25.93 2.22 -24.52
C ALA A 895 -25.26 0.98 -23.94
N GLY A 896 -25.83 0.40 -22.87
CA GLY A 896 -25.43 -0.94 -22.45
C GLY A 896 -25.49 -1.88 -23.65
N TYR A 897 -24.68 -2.92 -23.63
CA TYR A 897 -24.66 -3.90 -24.72
C TYR A 897 -26.09 -4.45 -24.87
N ASP A 898 -26.67 -4.40 -26.06
CA ASP A 898 -28.07 -4.78 -26.27
C ASP A 898 -28.17 -6.31 -26.26
N TYR A 899 -28.52 -6.88 -25.11
CA TYR A 899 -28.66 -8.32 -24.91
C TYR A 899 -30.08 -8.69 -24.54
N LEU A 900 -30.50 -9.87 -24.97
CA LEU A 900 -31.83 -10.41 -24.73
C LEU A 900 -31.93 -10.92 -23.29
N GLY A 901 -32.69 -10.23 -22.44
CA GLY A 901 -32.89 -10.54 -21.02
C GLY A 901 -34.13 -11.40 -20.74
N TYR A 902 -34.42 -11.63 -19.46
CA TYR A 902 -35.55 -12.46 -19.03
C TYR A 902 -36.89 -11.80 -19.35
N ASP A 903 -36.96 -10.46 -19.28
CA ASP A 903 -38.15 -9.69 -19.61
C ASP A 903 -38.46 -9.70 -21.12
N ASP A 904 -37.46 -9.96 -21.98
CA ASP A 904 -37.64 -10.20 -23.42
C ASP A 904 -38.12 -11.62 -23.75
N CYS A 905 -38.16 -12.53 -22.76
CA CYS A 905 -38.52 -13.92 -23.01
C CYS A 905 -39.97 -14.03 -23.54
N PRO A 906 -40.19 -14.59 -24.76
CA PRO A 906 -41.51 -14.59 -25.38
C PRO A 906 -42.56 -15.45 -24.67
N ALA A 907 -43.75 -15.51 -25.28
CA ALA A 907 -44.79 -16.45 -24.86
C ALA A 907 -44.28 -17.90 -24.99
N ALA A 908 -44.47 -18.69 -23.93
CA ALA A 908 -43.97 -20.06 -23.86
C ALA A 908 -44.63 -20.99 -24.89
N THR A 909 -43.83 -21.71 -25.68
CA THR A 909 -44.30 -22.86 -26.48
C THR A 909 -44.40 -24.10 -25.58
N VAL A 910 -43.49 -24.24 -24.61
CA VAL A 910 -43.45 -25.31 -23.63
C VAL A 910 -43.27 -24.74 -22.23
N THR A 911 -44.10 -25.16 -21.27
CA THR A 911 -43.93 -24.78 -19.85
C THR A 911 -43.42 -25.98 -19.05
N ALA A 912 -42.20 -25.88 -18.54
CA ALA A 912 -41.63 -26.84 -17.61
C ALA A 912 -42.09 -26.56 -16.17
N THR A 913 -42.43 -27.62 -15.43
CA THR A 913 -42.93 -27.54 -14.05
C THR A 913 -42.26 -28.55 -13.11
N SER A 914 -41.35 -29.37 -13.63
CA SER A 914 -40.63 -30.42 -12.91
C SER A 914 -39.34 -30.79 -13.64
N THR A 915 -38.39 -31.43 -12.95
CA THR A 915 -37.15 -31.96 -13.57
C THR A 915 -37.44 -32.78 -14.83
N THR A 916 -38.43 -33.68 -14.78
CA THR A 916 -38.77 -34.57 -15.90
C THR A 916 -39.30 -33.78 -17.11
N THR A 917 -40.16 -32.79 -16.89
CA THR A 917 -40.70 -31.97 -17.99
C THR A 917 -39.66 -31.06 -18.60
N LEU A 918 -38.75 -30.48 -17.79
CA LEU A 918 -37.63 -29.69 -18.30
C LEU A 918 -36.69 -30.53 -19.16
N LYS A 919 -36.28 -31.73 -18.71
CA LYS A 919 -35.41 -32.62 -19.49
C LYS A 919 -36.04 -33.07 -20.80
N ALA A 920 -37.35 -33.36 -20.79
CA ALA A 920 -38.08 -33.70 -22.01
C ALA A 920 -38.14 -32.53 -23.00
N ALA A 921 -38.35 -31.31 -22.52
CA ALA A 921 -38.37 -30.11 -23.35
C ALA A 921 -36.99 -29.81 -23.97
N LEU A 922 -35.91 -29.83 -23.17
CA LEU A 922 -34.55 -29.59 -23.66
C LEU A 922 -34.09 -30.62 -24.70
N ALA A 923 -34.48 -31.89 -24.53
CA ALA A 923 -34.15 -32.97 -25.46
C ALA A 923 -34.98 -32.95 -26.77
N ALA A 924 -36.06 -32.17 -26.82
CA ALA A 924 -36.98 -32.06 -27.95
C ALA A 924 -37.01 -30.63 -28.56
N ALA A 925 -36.09 -29.75 -28.15
CA ALA A 925 -36.10 -28.34 -28.50
C ALA A 925 -35.85 -28.12 -30.01
N GLU A 926 -36.81 -27.48 -30.69
CA GLU A 926 -36.71 -27.09 -32.09
C GLU A 926 -36.58 -25.55 -32.24
N PRO A 927 -36.03 -25.04 -33.36
CA PRO A 927 -35.88 -23.59 -33.57
C PRO A 927 -37.18 -22.81 -33.37
N GLY A 928 -37.14 -21.78 -32.50
CA GLY A 928 -38.29 -20.98 -32.11
C GLY A 928 -39.02 -21.47 -30.85
N ASP A 929 -38.61 -22.58 -30.25
CA ASP A 929 -39.15 -23.00 -28.97
C ASP A 929 -38.82 -22.02 -27.83
N VAL A 930 -39.79 -21.87 -26.93
CA VAL A 930 -39.70 -21.07 -25.72
C VAL A 930 -40.05 -21.96 -24.53
N ILE A 931 -39.00 -22.55 -23.96
CA ILE A 931 -39.04 -23.45 -22.79
C ILE A 931 -39.05 -22.59 -21.53
N ARG A 932 -40.25 -22.32 -21.01
CA ARG A 932 -40.42 -21.47 -19.82
C ARG A 932 -40.55 -22.31 -18.55
N LEU A 933 -39.66 -22.09 -17.59
CA LEU A 933 -39.62 -22.77 -16.30
C LEU A 933 -40.54 -22.04 -15.31
N ARG A 934 -41.38 -22.79 -14.59
CA ARG A 934 -42.06 -22.26 -13.39
C ARG A 934 -41.11 -22.21 -12.20
N ALA A 935 -41.39 -21.31 -11.26
CA ALA A 935 -40.76 -21.29 -9.95
C ALA A 935 -40.84 -22.66 -9.26
N GLY A 936 -39.73 -23.10 -8.67
CA GLY A 936 -39.52 -24.44 -8.12
C GLY A 936 -38.09 -24.93 -8.32
N THR A 937 -37.72 -26.00 -7.62
CA THR A 937 -36.37 -26.60 -7.70
C THR A 937 -36.34 -27.81 -8.64
N TYR A 938 -35.39 -27.81 -9.57
CA TYR A 938 -35.18 -28.84 -10.57
C TYR A 938 -33.83 -29.51 -10.28
N ASN A 939 -33.85 -30.73 -9.75
CA ASN A 939 -32.66 -31.45 -9.29
C ASN A 939 -32.10 -32.37 -10.40
N ASN A 940 -31.08 -31.93 -11.14
CA ASN A 940 -30.34 -32.71 -12.15
C ASN A 940 -29.13 -31.94 -12.71
N ARG A 941 -28.30 -32.62 -13.51
CA ARG A 941 -27.56 -31.97 -14.60
C ARG A 941 -28.50 -31.78 -15.79
N PHE A 942 -28.57 -30.56 -16.31
CA PHE A 942 -29.33 -30.21 -17.51
C PHE A 942 -28.37 -29.98 -18.68
N GLU A 943 -28.80 -30.36 -19.88
CA GLU A 943 -28.00 -30.25 -21.11
C GLU A 943 -28.94 -29.92 -22.27
N ILE A 944 -28.49 -29.07 -23.19
CA ILE A 944 -29.09 -28.87 -24.51
C ILE A 944 -28.01 -28.98 -25.58
N SER A 945 -28.36 -29.65 -26.68
CA SER A 945 -27.57 -29.67 -27.91
C SER A 945 -28.48 -29.44 -29.10
N ALA A 946 -28.61 -28.17 -29.51
CA ALA A 946 -29.55 -27.73 -30.52
C ALA A 946 -28.99 -26.55 -31.33
N LYS A 947 -29.42 -26.42 -32.59
CA LYS A 947 -28.99 -25.34 -33.49
C LYS A 947 -30.20 -24.65 -34.10
N ALA A 948 -30.30 -23.35 -33.84
CA ALA A 948 -31.33 -22.47 -34.38
C ALA A 948 -30.71 -21.41 -35.31
N PRO A 949 -31.49 -20.80 -36.22
CA PRO A 949 -31.07 -19.60 -36.93
C PRO A 949 -31.32 -18.35 -36.06
N ALA A 950 -30.52 -17.30 -36.25
CA ALA A 950 -30.55 -16.10 -35.39
C ALA A 950 -31.90 -15.37 -35.35
N ASN A 951 -32.74 -15.52 -36.38
CA ASN A 951 -34.08 -14.93 -36.46
C ASN A 951 -35.18 -15.81 -35.83
N ASN A 952 -34.85 -16.99 -35.31
CA ASN A 952 -35.78 -17.90 -34.65
C ASN A 952 -35.04 -18.74 -33.57
N PRO A 953 -34.44 -18.09 -32.55
CA PRO A 953 -33.61 -18.73 -31.53
C PRO A 953 -34.43 -19.64 -30.61
N ILE A 954 -33.75 -20.52 -29.86
CA ILE A 954 -34.37 -21.30 -28.79
C ILE A 954 -34.20 -20.56 -27.47
N TRP A 955 -35.32 -20.30 -26.80
CA TRP A 955 -35.37 -19.68 -25.48
C TRP A 955 -35.53 -20.72 -24.38
N ILE A 956 -34.72 -20.60 -23.34
CA ILE A 956 -34.83 -21.32 -22.07
C ILE A 956 -34.88 -20.23 -21.01
N CYS A 957 -36.02 -20.01 -20.38
CA CYS A 957 -36.18 -18.87 -19.47
C CYS A 957 -37.01 -19.19 -18.22
N GLY A 958 -36.69 -18.53 -17.11
CA GLY A 958 -37.42 -18.67 -15.85
C GLY A 958 -37.05 -17.51 -14.93
N SER A 959 -37.89 -17.19 -13.95
CA SER A 959 -37.48 -16.22 -12.92
C SER A 959 -36.39 -16.81 -12.02
N PRO A 960 -35.70 -16.02 -11.18
CA PRO A 960 -34.70 -16.55 -10.24
C PRO A 960 -35.23 -17.61 -9.27
N GLN A 961 -36.56 -17.74 -9.12
CA GLN A 961 -37.21 -18.79 -8.33
C GLN A 961 -37.29 -20.14 -9.05
N ALA A 962 -36.98 -20.23 -10.35
CA ALA A 962 -36.68 -21.48 -11.03
C ALA A 962 -35.23 -21.84 -10.72
N ILE A 963 -35.01 -22.80 -9.82
CA ILE A 963 -33.69 -23.15 -9.30
C ILE A 963 -33.23 -24.46 -9.92
N LEU A 964 -32.22 -24.40 -10.78
CA LEU A 964 -31.53 -25.55 -11.33
C LEU A 964 -30.43 -25.98 -10.36
N LYS A 965 -30.66 -27.13 -9.71
CA LYS A 965 -29.78 -27.67 -8.67
C LYS A 965 -29.05 -28.89 -9.20
N GLY A 966 -27.72 -28.82 -9.21
CA GLY A 966 -26.83 -29.90 -9.66
C GLY A 966 -26.77 -31.09 -8.69
N TYR A 967 -25.75 -31.93 -8.85
CA TYR A 967 -25.52 -33.08 -7.96
C TYR A 967 -24.64 -32.73 -6.73
N GLY A 968 -24.63 -31.47 -6.32
CA GLY A 968 -23.75 -30.94 -5.27
C GLY A 968 -22.45 -30.36 -5.84
N ILE A 969 -21.72 -29.62 -5.00
CA ILE A 969 -20.53 -28.86 -5.41
C ILE A 969 -19.37 -29.71 -5.95
N THR A 970 -19.36 -31.02 -5.72
CA THR A 970 -18.38 -31.96 -6.30
C THR A 970 -18.87 -32.66 -7.58
N GLY A 971 -20.12 -32.41 -8.00
CA GLY A 971 -20.86 -33.26 -8.92
C GLY A 971 -21.30 -32.59 -10.23
N GLY A 972 -20.37 -32.46 -11.18
CA GLY A 972 -20.65 -32.15 -12.59
C GLY A 972 -21.29 -30.78 -12.86
N ASN A 973 -21.73 -30.57 -14.10
CA ASN A 973 -22.25 -29.29 -14.56
C ASN A 973 -23.73 -29.09 -14.15
N GLY A 974 -24.12 -27.88 -13.75
CA GLY A 974 -25.52 -27.54 -13.47
C GLY A 974 -26.35 -27.48 -14.75
N PHE A 975 -25.93 -26.62 -15.69
CA PHE A 975 -26.46 -26.52 -17.05
C PHE A 975 -25.33 -26.56 -18.08
N GLU A 976 -25.53 -27.28 -19.19
CA GLU A 976 -24.56 -27.34 -20.29
C GLU A 976 -25.22 -27.07 -21.65
N ILE A 977 -24.70 -26.08 -22.37
CA ILE A 977 -25.03 -25.77 -23.76
C ILE A 977 -23.89 -26.29 -24.62
N LYS A 978 -24.17 -27.28 -25.47
CA LYS A 978 -23.12 -28.05 -26.15
C LYS A 978 -23.38 -28.21 -27.64
N ASP A 979 -22.34 -28.03 -28.46
CA ASP A 979 -22.40 -28.18 -29.91
C ASP A 979 -23.56 -27.39 -30.56
N SER A 980 -23.89 -26.21 -29.99
CA SER A 980 -25.16 -25.49 -30.18
C SER A 980 -25.02 -24.13 -30.88
N THR A 981 -26.12 -23.54 -31.32
CA THR A 981 -26.13 -22.20 -31.94
C THR A 981 -27.46 -21.47 -31.75
N ASN A 982 -27.44 -20.17 -31.44
CA ASN A 982 -28.62 -19.31 -31.22
C ASN A 982 -29.54 -19.83 -30.10
N ILE A 983 -28.96 -20.08 -28.92
CA ILE A 983 -29.67 -20.48 -27.69
C ILE A 983 -29.59 -19.33 -26.67
N ILE A 984 -30.70 -19.00 -26.04
CA ILE A 984 -30.80 -17.96 -25.01
C ILE A 984 -31.23 -18.62 -23.69
N LEU A 985 -30.36 -18.58 -22.69
CA LEU A 985 -30.58 -19.08 -21.33
C LEU A 985 -30.75 -17.87 -20.40
N SER A 986 -31.96 -17.63 -19.88
CA SER A 986 -32.25 -16.35 -19.21
C SER A 986 -33.04 -16.38 -17.89
N GLY A 987 -32.55 -15.66 -16.88
CA GLY A 987 -33.27 -15.26 -15.65
C GLY A 987 -33.28 -16.22 -14.46
N MET A 988 -32.92 -17.50 -14.66
CA MET A 988 -33.06 -18.54 -13.63
C MET A 988 -31.89 -18.58 -12.62
N THR A 989 -32.02 -19.36 -11.55
CA THR A 989 -30.90 -19.64 -10.64
C THR A 989 -30.24 -20.98 -11.00
N VAL A 990 -28.91 -21.04 -11.00
CA VAL A 990 -28.12 -22.28 -11.13
C VAL A 990 -27.20 -22.43 -9.92
N THR A 991 -27.29 -23.56 -9.21
CA THR A 991 -26.62 -23.73 -7.91
C THR A 991 -26.26 -25.18 -7.58
N GLU A 992 -25.37 -25.37 -6.60
CA GLU A 992 -24.93 -26.65 -6.04
C GLU A 992 -24.49 -27.65 -7.13
N SER A 993 -23.48 -27.22 -7.90
CA SER A 993 -22.84 -27.97 -8.98
C SER A 993 -21.32 -27.78 -8.93
N LEU A 994 -20.56 -28.64 -9.61
CA LEU A 994 -19.12 -28.43 -9.77
C LEU A 994 -18.84 -27.20 -10.63
N LYS A 995 -19.62 -27.02 -11.71
CA LYS A 995 -19.53 -25.87 -12.64
C LYS A 995 -20.95 -25.45 -12.99
N ALA A 996 -21.31 -24.17 -12.91
CA ALA A 996 -22.72 -23.79 -13.00
C ALA A 996 -23.25 -23.82 -14.44
N VAL A 997 -22.71 -23.00 -15.33
CA VAL A 997 -23.12 -22.92 -16.74
C VAL A 997 -21.92 -23.15 -17.65
N MET A 998 -21.90 -24.28 -18.36
CA MET A 998 -20.88 -24.61 -19.35
C MET A 998 -21.43 -24.36 -20.76
N VAL A 999 -20.70 -23.59 -21.57
CA VAL A 999 -20.93 -23.42 -23.01
C VAL A 999 -19.75 -24.03 -23.75
N THR A 1000 -20.01 -25.03 -24.58
CA THR A 1000 -18.98 -25.86 -25.21
C THR A 1000 -19.21 -25.97 -26.71
N ARG A 1001 -18.18 -25.67 -27.52
CA ARG A 1001 -18.19 -25.79 -29.00
C ARG A 1001 -19.42 -25.19 -29.67
N SER A 1002 -19.82 -24.02 -29.22
CA SER A 1002 -21.08 -23.37 -29.61
C SER A 1002 -20.84 -21.96 -30.15
N SER A 1003 -21.85 -21.31 -30.74
CA SER A 1003 -21.74 -19.88 -31.06
C SER A 1003 -23.08 -19.16 -30.98
N HIS A 1004 -23.06 -17.83 -30.89
CA HIS A 1004 -24.28 -17.02 -30.75
C HIS A 1004 -25.15 -17.50 -29.57
N ILE A 1005 -24.50 -17.81 -28.44
CA ILE A 1005 -25.17 -18.22 -27.21
C ILE A 1005 -25.33 -16.99 -26.31
N THR A 1006 -26.51 -16.80 -25.73
CA THR A 1006 -26.76 -15.75 -24.73
C THR A 1006 -27.02 -16.41 -23.37
N VAL A 1007 -26.22 -16.07 -22.37
CA VAL A 1007 -26.48 -16.38 -20.95
C VAL A 1007 -26.74 -15.05 -20.26
N SER A 1008 -28.00 -14.79 -19.88
CA SER A 1008 -28.44 -13.49 -19.39
C SER A 1008 -29.28 -13.53 -18.12
N ASP A 1009 -29.13 -12.54 -17.25
CA ASP A 1009 -29.90 -12.41 -15.98
C ASP A 1009 -29.85 -13.66 -15.07
N VAL A 1010 -28.91 -14.59 -15.30
CA VAL A 1010 -28.81 -15.85 -14.53
C VAL A 1010 -28.17 -15.55 -13.18
N THR A 1011 -28.76 -16.08 -12.12
CA THR A 1011 -28.15 -16.06 -10.78
C THR A 1011 -27.35 -17.35 -10.57
N VAL A 1012 -26.04 -17.24 -10.43
CA VAL A 1012 -25.13 -18.36 -10.14
C VAL A 1012 -24.61 -18.24 -8.72
N HIS A 1013 -24.80 -19.26 -7.90
CA HIS A 1013 -24.15 -19.32 -6.58
C HIS A 1013 -23.90 -20.74 -6.07
N THR A 1014 -22.97 -20.90 -5.14
CA THR A 1014 -22.63 -22.18 -4.50
C THR A 1014 -22.10 -23.21 -5.49
N VAL A 1015 -20.90 -22.97 -6.01
CA VAL A 1015 -20.26 -23.72 -7.11
C VAL A 1015 -18.89 -24.22 -6.67
N GLY A 1016 -18.54 -25.47 -7.00
CA GLY A 1016 -17.27 -26.09 -6.56
C GLY A 1016 -16.02 -25.57 -7.26
N GLN A 1017 -16.15 -25.22 -8.54
CA GLN A 1017 -15.14 -24.61 -9.40
C GLN A 1017 -15.78 -23.35 -10.05
N GLU A 1018 -15.69 -23.20 -11.36
CA GLU A 1018 -16.02 -21.97 -12.08
C GLU A 1018 -17.54 -21.78 -12.32
N GLY A 1019 -17.96 -20.51 -12.36
CA GLY A 1019 -19.35 -20.12 -12.53
C GLY A 1019 -19.87 -20.35 -13.97
N ILE A 1020 -19.50 -19.45 -14.89
CA ILE A 1020 -19.91 -19.50 -16.30
C ILE A 1020 -18.67 -19.67 -17.18
N HIS A 1021 -18.64 -20.66 -18.06
CA HIS A 1021 -17.44 -21.00 -18.85
C HIS A 1021 -17.77 -21.20 -20.33
N LEU A 1022 -17.12 -20.42 -21.22
CA LEU A 1022 -17.19 -20.57 -22.68
C LEU A 1022 -15.88 -21.18 -23.20
N ARG A 1023 -15.94 -22.35 -23.86
CA ARG A 1023 -14.74 -23.10 -24.28
C ARG A 1023 -14.89 -23.92 -25.56
N GLN A 1024 -13.78 -24.49 -26.00
CA GLN A 1024 -13.65 -25.39 -27.16
C GLN A 1024 -14.11 -24.71 -28.44
N ASN A 1025 -13.50 -23.55 -28.73
CA ASN A 1025 -13.80 -22.66 -29.85
C ASN A 1025 -15.25 -22.11 -29.80
N THR A 1026 -15.70 -21.71 -28.60
CA THR A 1026 -17.03 -21.09 -28.43
C THR A 1026 -16.95 -19.61 -28.79
N THR A 1027 -17.70 -19.19 -29.80
CA THR A 1027 -17.50 -17.89 -30.47
C THR A 1027 -18.74 -17.01 -30.49
N ASP A 1028 -18.56 -15.71 -30.68
CA ASP A 1028 -19.65 -14.76 -30.98
C ASP A 1028 -20.82 -14.83 -29.96
N SER A 1029 -20.52 -15.10 -28.69
CA SER A 1029 -21.49 -15.38 -27.62
C SER A 1029 -21.46 -14.34 -26.50
N ILE A 1030 -22.57 -14.18 -25.78
CA ILE A 1030 -22.82 -13.11 -24.82
C ILE A 1030 -23.08 -13.71 -23.42
N VAL A 1031 -22.35 -13.23 -22.42
CA VAL A 1031 -22.59 -13.47 -21.00
C VAL A 1031 -22.87 -12.12 -20.37
N ALA A 1032 -24.14 -11.79 -20.10
CA ALA A 1032 -24.49 -10.44 -19.68
C ALA A 1032 -25.58 -10.31 -18.61
N GLY A 1033 -25.48 -9.30 -17.73
CA GLY A 1033 -26.47 -9.07 -16.66
C GLY A 1033 -26.54 -10.14 -15.57
N ASN A 1034 -25.66 -11.14 -15.59
CA ASN A 1034 -25.69 -12.25 -14.64
C ASN A 1034 -25.20 -11.82 -13.26
N ASN A 1035 -25.66 -12.54 -12.23
CA ASN A 1035 -25.22 -12.36 -10.85
C ASN A 1035 -24.48 -13.62 -10.38
N VAL A 1036 -23.15 -13.57 -10.30
CA VAL A 1036 -22.28 -14.74 -10.07
C VAL A 1036 -21.57 -14.61 -8.72
N SER A 1037 -21.67 -15.64 -7.88
CA SER A 1037 -20.99 -15.65 -6.59
C SER A 1037 -20.64 -17.05 -6.07
N LYS A 1038 -19.86 -17.14 -4.99
CA LYS A 1038 -19.58 -18.38 -4.24
C LYS A 1038 -19.07 -19.51 -5.15
N THR A 1039 -18.06 -19.19 -5.96
CA THR A 1039 -17.34 -20.11 -6.85
C THR A 1039 -16.03 -20.59 -6.19
N GLY A 1040 -15.54 -21.76 -6.61
CA GLY A 1040 -14.31 -22.35 -6.06
C GLY A 1040 -14.45 -23.03 -4.68
N LEU A 1041 -15.66 -23.42 -4.28
CA LEU A 1041 -15.90 -24.05 -2.96
C LEU A 1041 -15.29 -25.45 -2.78
N VAL A 1042 -14.74 -26.05 -3.83
CA VAL A 1042 -14.06 -27.37 -3.80
C VAL A 1042 -12.59 -27.26 -4.22
N ALA A 1043 -12.29 -26.44 -5.23
CA ALA A 1043 -10.94 -26.15 -5.68
C ALA A 1043 -10.82 -24.63 -5.92
N PRO A 1044 -10.37 -23.86 -4.92
CA PRO A 1044 -10.31 -22.40 -4.95
C PRO A 1044 -9.61 -21.82 -6.19
N GLU A 1045 -8.56 -22.50 -6.68
CA GLU A 1045 -7.75 -22.12 -7.83
C GLU A 1045 -8.44 -22.28 -9.21
N TYR A 1046 -9.56 -23.01 -9.25
CA TYR A 1046 -10.47 -23.08 -10.41
C TYR A 1046 -11.80 -22.37 -10.11
N GLY A 1047 -11.77 -21.42 -9.19
CA GLY A 1047 -12.94 -20.71 -8.68
C GLY A 1047 -13.34 -19.49 -9.46
N GLU A 1048 -13.03 -19.40 -10.76
CA GLU A 1048 -13.30 -18.20 -11.55
C GLU A 1048 -14.81 -17.91 -11.67
N GLY A 1049 -15.20 -16.63 -11.66
CA GLY A 1049 -16.60 -16.24 -11.86
C GLY A 1049 -17.05 -16.53 -13.29
N ILE A 1050 -16.32 -15.98 -14.27
CA ILE A 1050 -16.54 -16.15 -15.71
C ILE A 1050 -15.20 -16.52 -16.38
N TYR A 1051 -15.17 -17.62 -17.14
CA TYR A 1051 -13.97 -18.19 -17.75
C TYR A 1051 -14.14 -18.30 -19.28
N ILE A 1052 -13.18 -17.80 -20.06
CA ILE A 1052 -13.21 -17.84 -21.53
C ILE A 1052 -11.98 -18.58 -22.08
N GLY A 1053 -12.20 -19.55 -22.96
CA GLY A 1053 -11.18 -20.39 -23.59
C GLY A 1053 -10.75 -21.57 -22.71
N LEU A 1054 -9.52 -22.05 -22.91
CA LEU A 1054 -8.90 -23.11 -22.12
C LEU A 1054 -7.44 -22.76 -21.84
N HIS A 1055 -6.98 -23.02 -20.61
CA HIS A 1055 -5.54 -22.99 -20.31
C HIS A 1055 -4.76 -23.93 -21.26
N PRO A 1056 -3.57 -23.56 -21.77
CA PRO A 1056 -2.85 -24.33 -22.79
C PRO A 1056 -2.60 -25.80 -22.48
N ASP A 1057 -2.38 -26.16 -21.21
CA ASP A 1057 -2.21 -27.56 -20.78
C ASP A 1057 -3.43 -28.45 -21.12
N ASN A 1058 -4.59 -27.84 -21.34
CA ASN A 1058 -5.83 -28.53 -21.70
C ASN A 1058 -6.11 -28.61 -23.20
N TRP A 1059 -5.34 -27.93 -24.07
CA TRP A 1059 -5.59 -27.97 -25.52
C TRP A 1059 -5.48 -29.38 -26.09
N CYS A 1060 -4.47 -30.15 -25.68
CA CYS A 1060 -4.29 -31.54 -26.11
C CYS A 1060 -5.36 -32.51 -25.61
N SER A 1061 -5.96 -32.24 -24.43
CA SER A 1061 -6.93 -33.13 -23.79
C SER A 1061 -8.39 -32.74 -24.08
N GLN A 1062 -8.65 -31.49 -24.49
CA GLN A 1062 -10.00 -30.93 -24.64
C GLN A 1062 -10.23 -30.22 -25.98
N ASN A 1063 -9.21 -29.82 -26.74
CA ASN A 1063 -9.37 -29.05 -27.99
C ASN A 1063 -8.46 -29.56 -29.14
N ASP A 1064 -8.33 -30.88 -29.27
CA ASP A 1064 -7.64 -31.55 -30.39
C ASP A 1064 -6.18 -31.10 -30.62
N CYS A 1065 -5.49 -30.68 -29.55
CA CYS A 1065 -4.14 -30.09 -29.53
C CYS A 1065 -4.02 -28.67 -30.13
N GLU A 1066 -5.12 -28.04 -30.50
CA GLU A 1066 -5.15 -26.67 -31.06
C GLU A 1066 -5.54 -25.63 -29.99
N PRO A 1067 -5.09 -24.36 -30.14
CA PRO A 1067 -5.53 -23.26 -29.28
C PRO A 1067 -7.05 -23.12 -29.21
N ASP A 1068 -7.56 -22.75 -28.04
CA ASP A 1068 -9.00 -22.51 -27.88
C ASP A 1068 -9.39 -21.11 -28.40
N GLU A 1069 -9.82 -21.07 -29.67
CA GLU A 1069 -10.30 -19.88 -30.38
C GLU A 1069 -11.70 -19.48 -29.91
N SER A 1070 -11.90 -19.31 -28.60
CA SER A 1070 -13.14 -18.81 -28.01
C SER A 1070 -13.25 -17.28 -28.16
N ASP A 1071 -13.34 -16.86 -29.43
CA ASP A 1071 -13.23 -15.48 -29.89
C ASP A 1071 -14.54 -14.69 -29.90
N ARG A 1072 -14.42 -13.34 -29.92
CA ARG A 1072 -15.52 -12.38 -30.15
C ARG A 1072 -16.67 -12.55 -29.16
N ASN A 1073 -16.36 -13.03 -27.96
CA ASN A 1073 -17.32 -13.16 -26.87
C ASN A 1073 -17.45 -11.85 -26.09
N ALA A 1074 -18.65 -11.55 -25.62
CA ALA A 1074 -18.97 -10.33 -24.88
C ALA A 1074 -19.41 -10.64 -23.45
N ILE A 1075 -18.66 -10.15 -22.47
CA ILE A 1075 -18.87 -10.35 -21.04
C ILE A 1075 -19.27 -8.98 -20.48
N VAL A 1076 -20.58 -8.73 -20.32
CA VAL A 1076 -21.12 -7.37 -20.17
C VAL A 1076 -22.05 -7.18 -18.98
N ASP A 1077 -21.87 -6.12 -18.20
CA ASP A 1077 -22.81 -5.68 -17.14
C ASP A 1077 -23.11 -6.76 -16.07
N ASN A 1078 -22.26 -7.80 -15.94
CA ASN A 1078 -22.41 -8.83 -14.91
C ASN A 1078 -22.01 -8.28 -13.54
N THR A 1079 -22.64 -8.81 -12.48
CA THR A 1079 -22.22 -8.60 -11.08
C THR A 1079 -21.55 -9.85 -10.57
N VAL A 1080 -20.29 -9.75 -10.11
CA VAL A 1080 -19.48 -10.91 -9.68
C VAL A 1080 -18.83 -10.64 -8.33
N PHE A 1081 -19.04 -11.49 -7.32
CA PHE A 1081 -18.47 -11.29 -5.98
C PHE A 1081 -18.30 -12.61 -5.22
N ASP A 1082 -17.50 -12.65 -4.15
CA ASP A 1082 -17.32 -13.86 -3.33
C ASP A 1082 -16.83 -15.07 -4.17
N THR A 1083 -15.90 -14.81 -5.10
CA THR A 1083 -15.26 -15.80 -5.97
C THR A 1083 -13.87 -16.14 -5.44
N ALA A 1084 -13.53 -17.44 -5.33
CA ALA A 1084 -12.24 -17.84 -4.77
C ALA A 1084 -11.04 -17.48 -5.67
N ALA A 1085 -11.24 -17.45 -6.99
CA ALA A 1085 -10.30 -16.96 -8.00
C ALA A 1085 -10.87 -15.71 -8.73
N GLU A 1086 -10.28 -15.35 -9.87
CA GLU A 1086 -10.61 -14.17 -10.67
C GLU A 1086 -12.10 -14.10 -11.04
N ALA A 1087 -12.68 -12.90 -11.03
CA ALA A 1087 -14.07 -12.71 -11.43
C ALA A 1087 -14.28 -12.90 -12.94
N VAL A 1088 -13.31 -12.49 -13.76
CA VAL A 1088 -13.28 -12.77 -15.22
C VAL A 1088 -11.86 -13.16 -15.64
N ASP A 1089 -11.74 -14.27 -16.35
CA ASP A 1089 -10.47 -14.74 -16.92
C ASP A 1089 -10.62 -15.12 -18.40
N ALA A 1090 -9.89 -14.42 -19.27
CA ALA A 1090 -9.82 -14.70 -20.70
C ALA A 1090 -8.48 -15.32 -21.07
N LYS A 1091 -8.45 -16.64 -21.27
CA LYS A 1091 -7.22 -17.42 -21.51
C LYS A 1091 -6.63 -17.22 -22.90
N GLU A 1092 -5.40 -17.69 -23.06
CA GLU A 1092 -4.67 -17.83 -24.31
C GLU A 1092 -5.49 -18.59 -25.36
N GLY A 1093 -5.25 -18.32 -26.65
CA GLY A 1093 -6.10 -18.79 -27.75
C GLY A 1093 -7.24 -17.82 -28.06
N SER A 1094 -7.93 -17.29 -27.04
CA SER A 1094 -9.07 -16.39 -27.24
C SER A 1094 -8.67 -14.99 -27.74
N SER A 1095 -9.51 -14.39 -28.58
CA SER A 1095 -9.26 -13.07 -29.16
C SER A 1095 -10.50 -12.22 -29.46
N ASP A 1096 -10.27 -10.92 -29.67
CA ASP A 1096 -11.23 -9.93 -30.21
C ASP A 1096 -12.57 -9.83 -29.43
N GLY A 1097 -12.56 -10.15 -28.13
CA GLY A 1097 -13.72 -10.09 -27.24
C GLY A 1097 -13.86 -8.78 -26.45
N TRP A 1098 -14.97 -8.67 -25.72
CA TRP A 1098 -15.33 -7.50 -24.91
C TRP A 1098 -15.52 -7.90 -23.43
N ILE A 1099 -14.93 -7.14 -22.50
CA ILE A 1099 -15.22 -7.24 -21.06
C ILE A 1099 -15.64 -5.84 -20.61
N MET A 1100 -16.96 -5.60 -20.50
CA MET A 1100 -17.49 -4.24 -20.37
C MET A 1100 -18.52 -4.05 -19.26
N GLY A 1101 -18.47 -2.93 -18.54
CA GLY A 1101 -19.51 -2.54 -17.57
C GLY A 1101 -19.70 -3.42 -16.33
N ASN A 1102 -18.97 -4.54 -16.23
CA ASN A 1102 -19.10 -5.50 -15.14
C ASN A 1102 -18.77 -4.87 -13.79
N THR A 1103 -19.50 -5.24 -12.74
CA THR A 1103 -19.25 -4.83 -11.36
C THR A 1103 -18.73 -6.01 -10.56
N VAL A 1104 -17.58 -5.83 -9.91
CA VAL A 1104 -16.85 -6.90 -9.22
C VAL A 1104 -16.49 -6.52 -7.80
N ASP A 1105 -16.74 -7.42 -6.84
CA ASP A 1105 -16.15 -7.36 -5.50
C ASP A 1105 -15.24 -8.58 -5.23
N ALA A 1106 -13.95 -8.38 -5.44
CA ALA A 1106 -12.88 -9.34 -5.17
C ALA A 1106 -12.36 -9.25 -3.72
N SER A 1107 -13.14 -8.67 -2.79
CA SER A 1107 -12.82 -8.67 -1.36
C SER A 1107 -12.81 -10.08 -0.72
N GLY A 1108 -13.48 -11.05 -1.35
CA GLY A 1108 -13.56 -12.44 -0.89
C GLY A 1108 -12.61 -13.42 -1.61
N THR A 1109 -11.75 -12.93 -2.51
CA THR A 1109 -10.85 -13.79 -3.29
C THR A 1109 -9.70 -14.33 -2.43
N THR A 1110 -9.46 -15.64 -2.52
CA THR A 1110 -8.58 -16.39 -1.59
C THR A 1110 -7.47 -17.17 -2.29
N ALA A 1111 -7.68 -17.67 -3.50
CA ALA A 1111 -6.70 -18.42 -4.27
C ALA A 1111 -5.83 -17.53 -5.17
N THR A 1112 -6.40 -16.43 -5.64
CA THR A 1112 -5.71 -15.43 -6.45
C THR A 1112 -5.87 -14.04 -5.84
N SER A 1113 -5.35 -13.01 -6.50
CA SER A 1113 -5.26 -11.66 -5.95
C SER A 1113 -5.48 -10.61 -7.03
N ARG A 1114 -6.41 -10.90 -7.96
CA ARG A 1114 -6.77 -10.09 -9.13
C ARG A 1114 -8.26 -10.25 -9.42
N TRP A 1115 -8.86 -9.27 -10.11
CA TRP A 1115 -10.29 -9.32 -10.42
C TRP A 1115 -10.59 -9.60 -11.90
N ILE A 1116 -9.75 -9.09 -12.82
CA ILE A 1116 -9.85 -9.42 -14.25
C ILE A 1116 -8.46 -9.79 -14.77
N VAL A 1117 -8.34 -10.93 -15.45
CA VAL A 1117 -7.11 -11.35 -16.13
C VAL A 1117 -7.35 -11.59 -17.62
N ILE A 1118 -6.43 -11.09 -18.43
CA ILE A 1118 -6.45 -11.15 -19.90
C ILE A 1118 -5.15 -11.81 -20.33
N ARG A 1119 -5.23 -13.00 -20.90
CA ARG A 1119 -4.14 -13.74 -21.53
C ARG A 1119 -4.33 -13.87 -23.04
N GLY A 1120 -5.55 -13.70 -23.54
CA GLY A 1120 -5.89 -13.57 -24.95
C GLY A 1120 -5.37 -12.30 -25.65
N ASN A 1121 -5.79 -12.10 -26.90
CA ASN A 1121 -5.37 -11.00 -27.76
C ASN A 1121 -6.54 -10.06 -28.15
N GLY A 1122 -6.26 -8.79 -28.43
CA GLY A 1122 -7.26 -7.85 -28.99
C GLY A 1122 -8.45 -7.49 -28.10
N TRP A 1123 -8.48 -7.95 -26.84
CA TRP A 1123 -9.61 -7.76 -25.93
C TRP A 1123 -9.83 -6.29 -25.59
N PHE A 1124 -11.10 -5.86 -25.66
CA PHE A 1124 -11.54 -4.51 -25.26
C PHE A 1124 -12.15 -4.54 -23.86
N VAL A 1125 -11.42 -3.98 -22.88
CA VAL A 1125 -11.76 -4.07 -21.46
C VAL A 1125 -12.04 -2.69 -20.89
N ALA A 1126 -13.32 -2.36 -20.73
CA ALA A 1126 -13.71 -0.99 -20.43
C ALA A 1126 -14.96 -0.78 -19.57
N ASP A 1127 -14.98 0.33 -18.84
CA ASP A 1127 -16.12 0.75 -17.99
C ASP A 1127 -16.49 -0.21 -16.84
N ASN A 1128 -15.63 -1.20 -16.55
CA ASN A 1128 -15.81 -2.13 -15.42
C ASN A 1128 -15.54 -1.45 -14.06
N LYS A 1129 -16.18 -1.94 -13.01
CA LYS A 1129 -16.08 -1.43 -11.62
C LYS A 1129 -15.57 -2.51 -10.68
N GLY A 1130 -14.58 -2.20 -9.83
CA GLY A 1130 -13.95 -3.17 -8.94
C GLY A 1130 -13.80 -2.69 -7.49
N THR A 1131 -13.90 -3.61 -6.53
CA THR A 1131 -13.41 -3.44 -5.16
C THR A 1131 -12.57 -4.64 -4.74
N GLY A 1132 -11.54 -4.42 -3.91
CA GLY A 1132 -10.75 -5.50 -3.35
C GLY A 1132 -9.86 -5.04 -2.20
N ARG A 1133 -9.72 -5.90 -1.18
CA ARG A 1133 -8.95 -5.62 0.04
C ARG A 1133 -7.53 -6.19 0.03
N ASN A 1134 -7.28 -7.31 -0.65
CA ASN A 1134 -6.01 -8.05 -0.63
C ASN A 1134 -5.48 -8.38 -2.05
N LEU A 1135 -5.61 -7.45 -3.00
CA LEU A 1135 -5.19 -7.67 -4.40
C LEU A 1135 -3.68 -7.42 -4.58
N THR A 1136 -3.02 -8.16 -5.48
CA THR A 1136 -1.64 -7.86 -5.92
C THR A 1136 -1.59 -6.97 -7.14
N ASP A 1137 -2.63 -6.99 -7.98
CA ASP A 1137 -2.87 -6.05 -9.06
C ASP A 1137 -4.39 -6.00 -9.32
N GLY A 1138 -4.88 -4.94 -9.97
CA GLY A 1138 -6.28 -4.84 -10.36
C GLY A 1138 -6.61 -5.71 -11.58
N ILE A 1139 -6.49 -5.11 -12.75
CA ILE A 1139 -6.58 -5.80 -14.04
C ILE A 1139 -5.16 -6.26 -14.42
N LEU A 1140 -4.98 -7.50 -14.86
CA LEU A 1140 -3.72 -8.00 -15.40
C LEU A 1140 -3.86 -8.37 -16.87
N VAL A 1141 -2.97 -7.85 -17.71
CA VAL A 1141 -2.62 -8.47 -18.99
C VAL A 1141 -1.36 -9.30 -18.78
N ASP A 1142 -1.49 -10.62 -18.83
CA ASP A 1142 -0.41 -11.53 -18.47
C ASP A 1142 0.41 -12.02 -19.66
N ALA A 1143 1.56 -12.61 -19.36
CA ALA A 1143 2.44 -13.26 -20.31
C ALA A 1143 2.85 -14.65 -19.77
N PRO A 1144 1.98 -15.67 -19.87
CA PRO A 1144 2.40 -17.07 -19.75
C PRO A 1144 3.49 -17.40 -20.81
N PRO A 1145 4.25 -18.49 -20.66
CA PRO A 1145 5.51 -18.70 -21.41
C PRO A 1145 5.36 -18.88 -22.93
N LEU A 1146 4.13 -18.85 -23.47
CA LEU A 1146 3.85 -18.98 -24.91
C LEU A 1146 4.03 -17.66 -25.67
N PRO A 1147 4.90 -17.60 -26.70
CA PRO A 1147 4.98 -16.44 -27.59
C PRO A 1147 3.70 -16.27 -28.42
N GLY A 1148 3.23 -15.02 -28.58
CA GLY A 1148 2.12 -14.66 -29.47
C GLY A 1148 0.84 -14.17 -28.77
N TYR A 1149 0.66 -14.47 -27.49
CA TYR A 1149 -0.53 -14.09 -26.72
C TYR A 1149 -0.28 -12.89 -25.77
N GLY A 1150 -1.36 -12.36 -25.19
CA GLY A 1150 -1.38 -11.21 -24.29
C GLY A 1150 -1.11 -9.87 -24.97
N THR A 1151 -1.43 -9.68 -26.24
CA THR A 1151 -1.10 -8.45 -27.01
C THR A 1151 -2.29 -7.84 -27.75
N GLY A 1152 -2.20 -6.56 -28.12
CA GLY A 1152 -3.27 -5.81 -28.79
C GLY A 1152 -4.46 -5.44 -27.90
N ASN A 1153 -4.44 -5.80 -26.61
CA ASN A 1153 -5.55 -5.55 -25.69
C ASN A 1153 -5.64 -4.06 -25.31
N VAL A 1154 -6.86 -3.57 -25.08
CA VAL A 1154 -7.16 -2.15 -24.81
C VAL A 1154 -7.92 -2.03 -23.49
N ILE A 1155 -7.31 -1.37 -22.51
CA ILE A 1155 -7.80 -1.28 -21.13
C ILE A 1155 -8.05 0.20 -20.78
N VAL A 1156 -9.32 0.61 -20.77
CA VAL A 1156 -9.71 2.03 -20.66
C VAL A 1156 -10.98 2.22 -19.84
N ARG A 1157 -11.16 3.39 -19.21
CA ARG A 1157 -12.43 3.80 -18.58
C ARG A 1157 -12.90 2.94 -17.38
N ASN A 1158 -12.06 2.02 -16.88
CA ASN A 1158 -12.36 1.16 -15.71
C ASN A 1158 -12.16 1.92 -14.40
N THR A 1159 -12.88 1.55 -13.34
CA THR A 1159 -12.82 2.23 -12.04
C THR A 1159 -12.70 1.23 -10.89
N ALA A 1160 -11.80 1.41 -9.92
CA ALA A 1160 -11.81 0.55 -8.74
C ALA A 1160 -11.22 1.18 -7.47
N THR A 1161 -11.56 0.59 -6.32
CA THR A 1161 -10.91 0.87 -5.04
C THR A 1161 -10.00 -0.30 -4.65
N MET A 1162 -8.71 -0.02 -4.41
CA MET A 1162 -7.69 -1.02 -4.07
C MET A 1162 -6.83 -0.54 -2.90
N ASN A 1163 -6.70 -1.37 -1.87
CA ASN A 1163 -5.81 -1.13 -0.72
C ASN A 1163 -4.63 -2.11 -0.79
N SER A 1164 -3.64 -1.82 -1.65
CA SER A 1164 -2.55 -2.75 -1.97
C SER A 1164 -1.38 -2.06 -2.66
N ASP A 1165 -0.15 -2.54 -2.47
CA ASP A 1165 1.06 -2.07 -3.18
C ASP A 1165 1.15 -2.50 -4.66
N GLY A 1166 0.03 -2.96 -5.23
CA GLY A 1166 -0.11 -3.42 -6.61
C GLY A 1166 -0.27 -2.31 -7.66
N TYR A 1167 -0.25 -2.70 -8.94
CA TYR A 1167 -0.70 -1.84 -10.03
C TYR A 1167 -2.20 -1.99 -10.28
N ALA A 1168 -2.88 -0.89 -10.53
CA ALA A 1168 -4.29 -0.89 -10.92
C ALA A 1168 -4.54 -1.62 -12.26
N VAL A 1169 -3.64 -1.45 -13.23
CA VAL A 1169 -3.58 -2.22 -14.49
C VAL A 1169 -2.15 -2.67 -14.71
N ARG A 1170 -1.84 -3.94 -14.47
CA ARG A 1170 -0.52 -4.50 -14.77
C ARG A 1170 -0.50 -5.08 -16.18
N VAL A 1171 0.59 -4.84 -16.89
CA VAL A 1171 0.82 -5.35 -18.24
C VAL A 1171 2.19 -6.01 -18.29
N ASN A 1172 2.22 -7.34 -18.40
CA ASN A 1172 3.46 -8.12 -18.52
C ASN A 1172 3.96 -8.24 -19.97
N LYS A 1173 3.15 -7.82 -20.97
CA LYS A 1173 3.43 -7.96 -22.41
C LYS A 1173 3.38 -6.61 -23.15
N GLN A 1174 4.33 -6.38 -24.06
CA GLN A 1174 4.30 -5.19 -24.94
C GLN A 1174 3.19 -5.28 -26.00
N GLY A 1175 2.77 -4.13 -26.54
CA GLY A 1175 1.73 -4.05 -27.58
C GLY A 1175 0.30 -3.88 -27.06
N ASN A 1176 0.11 -3.62 -25.77
CA ASN A 1176 -1.21 -3.32 -25.18
C ASN A 1176 -1.38 -1.81 -24.94
N ILE A 1177 -2.63 -1.34 -24.94
CA ILE A 1177 -3.01 0.06 -24.73
C ILE A 1177 -3.68 0.20 -23.35
N VAL A 1178 -3.09 1.00 -22.47
CA VAL A 1178 -3.70 1.37 -21.17
C VAL A 1178 -4.02 2.86 -21.19
N GLY A 1179 -5.28 3.23 -20.96
CA GLY A 1179 -5.72 4.64 -20.97
C GLY A 1179 -5.46 5.35 -19.64
N CYS A 1180 -4.51 6.29 -19.64
CA CYS A 1180 -3.99 6.94 -18.43
C CYS A 1180 -5.00 7.89 -17.76
N ALA A 1181 -5.80 8.62 -18.55
CA ALA A 1181 -6.78 9.60 -18.06
C ALA A 1181 -8.22 9.06 -17.94
N THR A 1182 -8.43 7.80 -18.32
CA THR A 1182 -9.77 7.19 -18.38
C THR A 1182 -10.00 6.19 -17.26
N ASN A 1183 -8.97 5.42 -16.91
CA ASN A 1183 -8.99 4.50 -15.79
C ASN A 1183 -8.80 5.26 -14.47
N THR A 1184 -9.72 5.11 -13.51
CA THR A 1184 -9.67 5.85 -12.22
C THR A 1184 -9.64 4.90 -11.03
N PHE A 1185 -8.54 4.89 -10.29
CA PHE A 1185 -8.34 4.00 -9.15
C PHE A 1185 -8.08 4.79 -7.87
N SER A 1186 -8.68 4.37 -6.76
CA SER A 1186 -8.57 4.99 -5.43
C SER A 1186 -8.03 4.01 -4.39
N GLY A 1187 -7.29 4.52 -3.40
CA GLY A 1187 -6.60 3.71 -2.38
C GLY A 1187 -5.08 3.66 -2.59
N SER A 1188 -4.38 2.73 -1.94
CA SER A 1188 -2.91 2.72 -1.78
C SER A 1188 -2.11 2.09 -2.94
N ALA A 1189 -2.67 2.04 -4.16
CA ALA A 1189 -2.02 1.47 -5.33
C ALA A 1189 -0.65 2.11 -5.64
N ARG A 1190 0.37 1.27 -5.92
CA ARG A 1190 1.75 1.71 -6.24
C ARG A 1190 1.80 2.64 -7.46
N ALA A 1191 1.00 2.35 -8.48
CA ALA A 1191 0.76 3.23 -9.63
C ALA A 1191 -0.45 2.74 -10.45
N LEU A 1192 -0.92 3.57 -11.39
CA LEU A 1192 -1.97 3.16 -12.33
C LEU A 1192 -1.55 1.96 -13.18
N THR A 1193 -0.29 1.92 -13.66
CA THR A 1193 0.23 0.83 -14.49
C THR A 1193 1.76 0.81 -14.52
N ASN A 1194 2.35 -0.31 -14.92
CA ASN A 1194 3.79 -0.54 -15.08
C ASN A 1194 4.31 -0.21 -16.50
N VAL A 1195 3.43 0.10 -17.45
CA VAL A 1195 3.79 0.52 -18.82
C VAL A 1195 3.50 2.00 -19.06
N THR A 1196 4.04 2.59 -20.12
CA THR A 1196 3.69 3.96 -20.52
C THR A 1196 2.23 4.01 -20.98
N CYS A 1197 1.31 4.47 -20.11
CA CYS A 1197 -0.10 4.63 -20.49
C CYS A 1197 -0.32 5.76 -21.50
N GLN A 1198 -1.24 5.50 -22.43
CA GLN A 1198 -1.59 6.34 -23.57
C GLN A 1198 -2.77 7.26 -23.19
N LYS A 1199 -3.03 8.29 -24.01
CA LYS A 1199 -4.07 9.30 -23.76
C LYS A 1199 -5.34 9.03 -24.54
#